data_AF-A0A0D2RAU2-F1
#
_entry.id   AF-A0A0D2RAU2-F1
#
_cell.length_a   1.000
_cell.length_b   1.000
_cell.length_c   1.000
_cell.angle_alpha   90.00
_cell.angle_beta   90.00
_cell.angle_gamma   90.00
#
_symmetry.space_group_name_H-M   'P 1'
#
loop_
_entity.id
_entity.type
_entity.pdbx_description
1 polymer ?
#
loop_
_entity_poly.entity_id
_entity_poly.type
_entity_poly.pdbx_seq_one_letter_code
_entity_poly.pdbx_strand_id
1 'polypeptide(L)'
;MAKTCAMGLISALAAASASSSLLSQTNQNVAFADGPFNFPLFSSSSPSPSPSPSGSPQSSTGQLPSQSSASPASTTDKEGSGNVKARNDNPRTSSAGFDPEALERGAKALREISSSSNAKKAFELMKKQEETRQAELAERAAEFKAMQAQAETERQRVIYDEQKKLTQHQAQTKSQMARYEDELARKRMQAENEYQRARNQELVKLQEESAIRQEQARRATEEQIQAQRRQTEREKAEIERETIRVKAMAEAEGRAHEAKLAEEVNRRMLVDRANAEREKWVAAINTTFDHIGGGLRAILTDQNKLVVAVGGLTALAAGIYTTREGARVIWGYVDRILGQPSLIRESSRGKYPWSGIFSRAMSSLRKGDKTSSKNGNGFGEVILHPSLQKRIQQLSGATANTKAHQAPFRNMLFYGPPGTGKTMAARELAGKSGLDYALMTGGDVAPLGPQAVTKIHQLFDWAKKSKRGLLLFIDEADAFLCERNKTYMSEAQRSALNALLFRTGDQSKDIVLALATNRPGDLDSAVADRIDEVLEFPLPGEDERFKLLKLYLDKYIAQAGSRKPGLLQNLFKKQQQKIEIKGLTDDILREAAAKTEGFSGREIAKLMASVQAAVYGSENCVLDPSLFREVVDYKVAEHQQRRKLAGADGDGA
;
A
#
# COMPACT_ATOMS: atom_id res chain seq x y z
N MET A 1 30.18 -62.45 0.51
CA MET A 1 31.16 -61.37 0.74
C MET A 1 30.62 -60.10 0.11
N ALA A 2 30.51 -59.01 0.86
CA ALA A 2 30.07 -57.72 0.34
C ALA A 2 31.20 -56.70 0.52
N LYS A 3 31.56 -55.97 -0.53
CA LYS A 3 32.42 -54.78 -0.52
C LYS A 3 32.36 -54.07 -1.87
N THR A 4 32.78 -52.79 -1.87
CA THR A 4 33.01 -51.88 -3.01
C THR A 4 31.83 -51.59 -3.95
N CYS A 5 31.13 -50.48 -3.71
CA CYS A 5 31.03 -49.37 -4.68
C CYS A 5 30.27 -48.15 -4.08
N ALA A 6 30.93 -47.38 -3.21
CA ALA A 6 30.49 -46.03 -2.81
C ALA A 6 31.64 -45.28 -2.11
N MET A 7 32.33 -44.40 -2.83
CA MET A 7 33.01 -43.20 -2.30
C MET A 7 33.48 -42.36 -3.49
N GLY A 8 32.91 -41.18 -3.66
CA GLY A 8 33.33 -40.20 -4.66
C GLY A 8 32.94 -38.80 -4.22
N LEU A 9 33.91 -37.89 -4.25
CA LEU A 9 33.78 -36.45 -4.00
C LEU A 9 33.43 -36.02 -2.56
N ILE A 10 34.45 -36.12 -1.69
CA ILE A 10 34.68 -35.12 -0.63
C ILE A 10 36.04 -34.48 -0.91
N SER A 11 36.06 -33.21 -1.31
CA SER A 11 37.21 -32.31 -1.22
C SER A 11 36.75 -30.85 -1.37
N ALA A 12 37.59 -29.92 -0.92
CA ALA A 12 37.40 -28.46 -0.93
C ALA A 12 36.32 -27.88 0.02
N LEU A 13 36.62 -27.90 1.33
CA LEU A 13 36.23 -26.82 2.26
C LEU A 13 37.12 -26.81 3.51
N ALA A 14 38.36 -26.32 3.33
CA ALA A 14 39.31 -26.10 4.42
C ALA A 14 40.30 -24.97 4.07
N ALA A 15 39.92 -23.71 4.34
CA ALA A 15 40.83 -22.56 4.49
C ALA A 15 40.08 -21.34 5.08
N ALA A 16 40.83 -20.47 5.75
CA ALA A 16 40.43 -19.13 6.25
C ALA A 16 39.45 -19.07 7.44
N SER A 17 40.02 -19.12 8.65
CA SER A 17 39.49 -18.48 9.86
C SER A 17 40.50 -17.42 10.37
N ALA A 18 40.02 -16.46 11.18
CA ALA A 18 40.72 -15.24 11.65
C ALA A 18 40.90 -14.16 10.54
N SER A 19 40.62 -12.86 10.71
CA SER A 19 40.34 -11.99 11.88
C SER A 19 39.37 -10.85 11.43
N SER A 20 38.77 -9.94 12.23
CA SER A 20 38.60 -9.68 13.68
C SER A 20 37.57 -8.52 13.85
N SER A 21 37.00 -8.31 15.06
CA SER A 21 36.50 -7.02 15.65
C SER A 21 35.64 -6.03 14.81
N LEU A 22 34.55 -5.40 15.27
CA LEU A 22 34.04 -5.08 16.61
C LEU A 22 32.59 -4.52 16.47
N LEU A 23 31.75 -4.61 17.53
CA LEU A 23 30.47 -3.85 17.77
C LEU A 23 29.27 -4.12 16.83
N SER A 24 27.99 -4.06 17.25
CA SER A 24 27.36 -4.13 18.59
C SER A 24 25.83 -4.29 18.45
N GLN A 25 25.17 -4.99 19.39
CA GLN A 25 23.76 -4.82 19.82
C GLN A 25 22.64 -4.91 18.73
N THR A 26 21.98 -6.06 18.54
CA THR A 26 20.77 -6.56 19.26
C THR A 26 19.43 -5.91 18.88
N ASN A 27 18.48 -6.78 18.45
CA ASN A 27 17.06 -6.91 18.89
C ASN A 27 16.14 -5.65 18.95
N GLN A 28 14.81 -5.73 18.74
CA GLN A 28 13.90 -6.87 18.45
C GLN A 28 12.62 -6.34 17.79
N ASN A 29 11.92 -7.17 17.01
CA ASN A 29 10.51 -6.94 16.70
C ASN A 29 9.64 -7.34 17.90
N VAL A 30 8.62 -6.55 18.25
CA VAL A 30 7.31 -7.06 18.69
C VAL A 30 6.22 -6.14 18.16
N ALA A 31 5.13 -6.75 17.66
CA ALA A 31 3.85 -6.09 17.43
C ALA A 31 2.76 -6.93 18.12
N PHE A 32 1.73 -6.30 18.66
CA PHE A 32 0.44 -6.94 18.95
C PHE A 32 -0.68 -5.90 18.92
N ALA A 33 -1.88 -6.36 18.57
CA ALA A 33 -3.12 -5.59 18.58
C ALA A 33 -4.13 -6.28 19.49
N ASP A 34 -5.08 -5.53 20.04
CA ASP A 34 -6.49 -5.93 20.24
C ASP A 34 -7.31 -4.72 20.77
N GLY A 35 -8.62 -4.70 20.49
CA GLY A 35 -9.59 -3.70 20.97
C GLY A 35 -10.35 -4.16 22.24
N PRO A 36 -11.58 -3.68 22.55
CA PRO A 36 -12.49 -2.88 21.70
C PRO A 36 -13.33 -1.75 22.41
N PHE A 37 -14.18 -1.05 21.62
CA PHE A 37 -15.38 -0.22 21.96
C PHE A 37 -15.43 0.72 23.20
N ASN A 38 -15.64 2.04 22.96
CA ASN A 38 -16.81 2.77 23.52
C ASN A 38 -17.13 4.11 22.79
N PHE A 39 -18.35 4.61 22.92
CA PHE A 39 -18.86 5.89 22.35
C PHE A 39 -18.70 7.09 23.31
N PRO A 40 -19.00 8.32 22.85
CA PRO A 40 -19.86 9.21 23.67
C PRO A 40 -21.03 9.87 22.92
N LEU A 41 -22.05 10.27 23.69
CA LEU A 41 -23.28 10.95 23.26
C LEU A 41 -23.26 12.48 23.51
N PHE A 42 -24.19 13.16 22.82
CA PHE A 42 -24.64 14.57 22.87
C PHE A 42 -24.57 15.41 24.16
N SER A 43 -24.34 16.73 23.97
CA SER A 43 -25.11 17.87 24.53
C SER A 43 -24.72 19.18 23.76
N SER A 44 -25.57 19.90 23.00
CA SER A 44 -26.55 20.98 23.36
C SER A 44 -26.04 22.10 24.32
N SER A 45 -26.29 23.42 24.16
CA SER A 45 -26.89 24.25 23.07
C SER A 45 -26.93 25.78 23.40
N SER A 46 -26.44 26.69 22.52
CA SER A 46 -26.94 28.09 22.22
C SER A 46 -27.13 29.19 23.34
N PRO A 47 -27.44 30.49 23.07
CA PRO A 47 -26.96 31.46 22.04
C PRO A 47 -26.76 32.96 22.49
N SER A 48 -26.01 33.76 21.69
CA SER A 48 -26.15 35.26 21.47
C SER A 48 -25.85 36.24 22.64
N PRO A 49 -25.79 37.61 22.46
CA PRO A 49 -25.96 38.44 21.26
C PRO A 49 -24.86 39.52 21.00
N SER A 50 -25.06 40.37 19.98
CA SER A 50 -24.26 41.55 19.58
C SER A 50 -24.62 42.84 20.36
N PRO A 51 -23.83 43.93 20.25
CA PRO A 51 -24.23 45.00 19.31
C PRO A 51 -23.08 45.82 18.63
N SER A 52 -23.43 46.43 17.50
CA SER A 52 -22.78 47.57 16.80
C SER A 52 -23.72 48.80 16.87
N PRO A 53 -23.37 50.09 16.57
CA PRO A 53 -22.42 50.62 15.57
C PRO A 53 -21.42 51.68 16.16
N SER A 54 -20.49 52.33 15.45
CA SER A 54 -20.59 53.11 14.20
C SER A 54 -19.21 53.53 13.65
N GLY A 55 -19.15 53.93 12.37
CA GLY A 55 -17.99 54.68 11.82
C GLY A 55 -17.35 54.09 10.56
N SER A 56 -17.78 54.58 9.39
CA SER A 56 -17.08 54.48 8.10
C SER A 56 -17.19 55.88 7.44
N PRO A 57 -16.25 56.35 6.60
CA PRO A 57 -15.94 55.67 5.33
C PRO A 57 -14.48 55.75 4.80
N GLN A 58 -14.26 55.09 3.66
CA GLN A 58 -13.24 55.39 2.61
C GLN A 58 -11.75 55.13 2.96
N SER A 59 -11.14 54.06 2.45
CA SER A 59 -10.54 53.88 1.10
C SER A 59 -9.16 54.54 0.94
N SER A 60 -8.12 53.95 0.34
CA SER A 60 -7.94 52.59 -0.21
C SER A 60 -6.45 52.35 -0.51
N THR A 61 -6.04 51.08 -0.54
CA THR A 61 -4.83 50.49 -1.17
C THR A 61 -3.92 51.39 -2.01
N GLY A 62 -2.62 51.41 -1.67
CA GLY A 62 -1.52 51.84 -2.55
C GLY A 62 -0.48 50.72 -2.73
N GLN A 63 -0.44 50.11 -3.90
CA GLN A 63 0.57 49.11 -4.31
C GLN A 63 1.63 49.77 -5.23
N LEU A 64 2.86 49.27 -5.19
CA LEU A 64 3.89 49.46 -6.24
C LEU A 64 3.37 48.98 -7.62
N PRO A 65 3.92 49.41 -8.79
CA PRO A 65 5.38 49.51 -9.05
C PRO A 65 5.88 50.53 -10.12
N SER A 66 7.17 50.38 -10.46
CA SER A 66 7.81 50.57 -11.79
C SER A 66 8.53 51.89 -12.17
N GLN A 67 9.85 51.71 -12.38
CA GLN A 67 10.68 52.11 -13.55
C GLN A 67 10.63 53.51 -14.20
N SER A 68 11.79 54.18 -14.10
CA SER A 68 12.57 54.86 -15.17
C SER A 68 11.93 55.82 -16.19
N SER A 69 12.50 57.03 -16.19
CA SER A 69 13.00 57.80 -17.35
C SER A 69 12.05 58.58 -18.28
N ALA A 70 12.62 59.66 -18.81
CA ALA A 70 12.23 60.49 -19.97
C ALA A 70 11.39 61.77 -19.73
N SER A 71 12.07 62.90 -19.97
CA SER A 71 11.54 64.20 -20.46
C SER A 71 10.70 65.06 -19.50
N PRO A 72 10.81 66.39 -19.66
CA PRO A 72 9.68 67.09 -20.30
C PRO A 72 10.12 68.17 -21.31
N ALA A 73 9.17 68.63 -22.14
CA ALA A 73 9.32 69.78 -23.00
C ALA A 73 8.02 70.61 -23.06
N SER A 74 8.18 71.95 -23.05
CA SER A 74 7.14 72.97 -23.34
C SER A 74 6.00 73.11 -22.29
N THR A 75 5.39 74.27 -22.02
CA THR A 75 5.38 75.58 -22.72
C THR A 75 5.30 76.79 -21.76
N THR A 76 5.84 77.92 -22.24
CA THR A 76 5.47 79.34 -21.94
C THR A 76 5.66 79.93 -20.54
N ASP A 77 6.69 80.78 -20.42
CA ASP A 77 6.86 81.81 -19.39
C ASP A 77 6.35 83.20 -19.84
N LYS A 78 5.82 83.95 -18.86
CA LYS A 78 5.97 85.39 -18.62
C LYS A 78 5.91 85.56 -17.09
N GLU A 79 6.68 86.39 -16.40
CA GLU A 79 7.62 87.46 -16.78
C GLU A 79 8.58 87.67 -15.58
N GLY A 80 9.79 88.25 -15.78
CA GLY A 80 10.47 88.96 -14.68
C GLY A 80 11.87 88.49 -14.22
N SER A 81 12.90 89.01 -14.91
CA SER A 81 14.20 89.45 -14.35
C SER A 81 15.24 88.42 -13.84
N GLY A 82 16.51 88.64 -14.20
CA GLY A 82 17.67 88.12 -13.46
C GLY A 82 18.57 87.06 -14.12
N ASN A 83 18.63 86.94 -15.45
CA ASN A 83 19.44 85.90 -16.10
C ASN A 83 20.78 86.40 -16.68
N VAL A 84 21.89 85.92 -16.13
CA VAL A 84 23.25 86.07 -16.68
C VAL A 84 23.43 85.07 -17.82
N LYS A 85 23.67 85.57 -19.04
CA LYS A 85 23.75 84.77 -20.28
C LYS A 85 24.70 83.57 -20.16
N ALA A 86 24.17 82.37 -20.32
CA ALA A 86 24.94 81.20 -20.71
C ALA A 86 25.51 81.40 -22.12
N ARG A 87 26.81 81.15 -22.27
CA ARG A 87 27.59 81.43 -23.49
C ARG A 87 27.55 80.22 -24.43
N ASN A 88 26.70 80.27 -25.44
CA ASN A 88 26.59 79.25 -26.49
C ASN A 88 27.52 79.60 -27.67
N ASP A 89 28.81 79.34 -27.52
CA ASP A 89 29.83 79.57 -28.55
C ASP A 89 29.79 78.46 -29.62
N ASN A 90 28.71 78.44 -30.40
CA ASN A 90 28.60 77.60 -31.60
C ASN A 90 28.57 78.54 -32.83
N PRO A 91 29.65 78.64 -33.63
CA PRO A 91 29.80 79.65 -34.67
C PRO A 91 28.94 79.32 -35.89
N ARG A 92 27.63 79.59 -35.80
CA ARG A 92 26.74 79.65 -36.97
C ARG A 92 27.09 80.87 -37.81
N THR A 93 28.04 80.66 -38.72
CA THR A 93 28.01 81.23 -40.08
C THR A 93 27.57 82.69 -40.18
N SER A 94 28.23 83.59 -39.44
CA SER A 94 28.27 84.98 -39.87
C SER A 94 29.36 85.11 -40.94
N SER A 95 29.01 85.72 -42.08
CA SER A 95 29.96 86.10 -43.13
C SER A 95 30.85 87.28 -42.73
N ALA A 96 31.19 87.39 -41.43
CA ALA A 96 31.75 88.56 -40.76
C ALA A 96 33.27 88.47 -40.53
N GLY A 97 33.95 87.66 -41.34
CA GLY A 97 35.43 87.61 -41.42
C GLY A 97 35.96 87.81 -42.84
N PHE A 98 35.09 88.15 -43.79
CA PHE A 98 35.47 88.40 -45.19
C PHE A 98 35.58 89.91 -45.40
N ASP A 99 36.77 90.45 -45.19
CA ASP A 99 37.09 91.86 -45.38
C ASP A 99 37.46 92.09 -46.86
N PRO A 100 36.55 92.61 -47.72
CA PRO A 100 36.78 92.70 -49.15
C PRO A 100 37.94 93.64 -49.48
N GLU A 101 38.19 94.67 -48.67
CA GLU A 101 39.35 95.54 -48.84
C GLU A 101 40.67 94.82 -48.56
N ALA A 102 40.72 93.90 -47.59
CA ALA A 102 41.92 93.12 -47.33
C ALA A 102 42.24 92.19 -48.50
N LEU A 103 41.21 91.64 -49.15
CA LEU A 103 41.35 90.87 -50.39
C LEU A 103 41.72 91.73 -51.60
N GLU A 104 41.19 92.95 -51.72
CA GLU A 104 41.55 93.87 -52.81
C GLU A 104 42.99 94.41 -52.64
N ARG A 105 43.36 94.81 -51.42
CA ARG A 105 44.75 95.15 -51.05
C ARG A 105 45.68 93.96 -51.28
N GLY A 106 45.27 92.75 -50.90
CA GLY A 106 46.01 91.52 -51.14
C GLY A 106 46.17 91.20 -52.63
N ALA A 107 45.12 91.34 -53.43
CA ALA A 107 45.14 91.13 -54.88
C ALA A 107 46.01 92.17 -55.60
N LYS A 108 46.01 93.43 -55.14
CA LYS A 108 46.88 94.49 -55.65
C LYS A 108 48.36 94.21 -55.30
N ALA A 109 48.65 93.85 -54.04
CA ALA A 109 49.98 93.44 -53.62
C ALA A 109 50.48 92.20 -54.38
N LEU A 110 49.63 91.20 -54.60
CA LEU A 110 49.95 90.02 -55.41
C LEU A 110 50.24 90.37 -56.88
N ARG A 111 49.51 91.33 -57.47
CA ARG A 111 49.82 91.85 -58.82
C ARG A 111 51.18 92.54 -58.85
N GLU A 112 51.47 93.43 -57.92
CA GLU A 112 52.76 94.12 -57.83
C GLU A 112 53.91 93.13 -57.61
N ILE A 113 53.76 92.16 -56.69
CA ILE A 113 54.73 91.08 -56.48
C ILE A 113 54.93 90.25 -57.75
N SER A 114 53.84 89.88 -58.46
CA SER A 114 53.91 89.09 -59.70
C SER A 114 54.66 89.78 -60.85
N SER A 115 54.72 91.11 -60.85
CA SER A 115 55.45 91.90 -61.84
C SER A 115 56.96 91.94 -61.59
N SER A 116 57.42 91.53 -60.40
CA SER A 116 58.85 91.50 -60.04
C SER A 116 59.57 90.28 -60.60
N SER A 117 60.85 90.43 -60.96
CA SER A 117 61.67 89.32 -61.50
C SER A 117 61.89 88.16 -60.51
N ASN A 118 61.66 88.38 -59.22
CA ASN A 118 61.83 87.38 -58.15
C ASN A 118 60.53 86.71 -57.69
N ALA A 119 59.38 87.05 -58.27
CA ALA A 119 58.04 86.58 -57.86
C ALA A 119 57.95 85.05 -57.66
N LYS A 120 58.51 84.27 -58.59
CA LYS A 120 58.47 82.80 -58.56
C LYS A 120 59.17 82.21 -57.32
N LYS A 121 60.33 82.78 -56.94
CA LYS A 121 61.09 82.35 -55.75
C LYS A 121 60.35 82.68 -54.46
N ALA A 122 59.70 83.84 -54.39
CA ALA A 122 58.87 84.21 -53.25
C ALA A 122 57.67 83.27 -53.08
N PHE A 123 57.00 82.93 -54.19
CA PHE A 123 55.87 81.99 -54.18
C PHE A 123 56.28 80.56 -53.76
N GLU A 124 57.41 80.05 -54.26
CA GLU A 124 57.95 78.75 -53.83
C GLU A 124 58.32 78.73 -52.34
N LEU A 125 58.85 79.83 -51.80
CA LEU A 125 59.20 79.95 -50.38
C LEU A 125 57.93 79.99 -49.51
N MET A 126 56.93 80.79 -49.90
CA MET A 126 55.61 80.79 -49.25
C MET A 126 54.93 79.41 -49.29
N LYS A 127 54.99 78.72 -50.43
CA LYS A 127 54.44 77.37 -50.58
C LYS A 127 55.11 76.39 -49.61
N LYS A 128 56.45 76.37 -49.55
CA LYS A 128 57.20 75.53 -48.61
C LYS A 128 56.87 75.86 -47.15
N GLN A 129 56.73 77.15 -46.82
CA GLN A 129 56.40 77.60 -45.46
C GLN A 129 54.99 77.15 -45.03
N GLU A 130 54.02 77.19 -45.96
CA GLU A 130 52.66 76.70 -45.70
C GLU A 130 52.60 75.17 -45.65
N GLU A 131 53.39 74.46 -46.47
CA GLU A 131 53.55 72.99 -46.38
C GLU A 131 54.14 72.57 -45.02
N THR A 132 55.19 73.25 -44.51
CA THR A 132 55.71 73.00 -43.16
C THR A 132 54.68 73.32 -42.07
N ARG A 133 53.92 74.40 -42.22
CA ARG A 133 52.87 74.78 -41.27
C ARG A 133 51.74 73.75 -41.22
N GLN A 134 51.34 73.20 -42.37
CA GLN A 134 50.34 72.14 -42.45
C GLN A 134 50.86 70.83 -41.85
N ALA A 135 52.15 70.51 -42.05
CA ALA A 135 52.79 69.37 -41.40
C ALA A 135 52.82 69.52 -39.86
N GLU A 136 53.24 70.67 -39.32
CA GLU A 136 53.21 70.94 -37.87
C GLU A 136 51.80 70.86 -37.28
N LEU A 137 50.78 71.36 -37.99
CA LEU A 137 49.39 71.26 -37.56
C LEU A 137 48.87 69.82 -37.60
N ALA A 138 49.27 69.03 -38.60
CA ALA A 138 48.92 67.62 -38.68
C ALA A 138 49.59 66.78 -37.59
N GLU A 139 50.86 67.07 -37.27
CA GLU A 139 51.60 66.44 -36.17
C GLU A 139 50.94 66.73 -34.82
N ARG A 140 50.68 68.01 -34.49
CA ARG A 140 49.96 68.39 -33.25
C ARG A 140 48.55 67.77 -33.18
N ALA A 141 47.85 67.64 -34.30
CA ALA A 141 46.55 66.96 -34.35
C ALA A 141 46.66 65.44 -34.13
N ALA A 142 47.76 64.81 -34.53
CA ALA A 142 48.04 63.41 -34.26
C ALA A 142 48.44 63.18 -32.78
N GLU A 143 49.29 64.04 -32.22
CA GLU A 143 49.66 64.04 -30.79
C GLU A 143 48.42 64.17 -29.89
N PHE A 144 47.53 65.11 -30.21
CA PHE A 144 46.30 65.32 -29.44
C PHE A 144 45.36 64.10 -29.49
N LYS A 145 45.24 63.44 -30.65
CA LYS A 145 44.50 62.17 -30.79
C LYS A 145 45.15 61.03 -30.01
N ALA A 146 46.47 60.93 -30.01
CA ALA A 146 47.20 59.93 -29.24
C ALA A 146 46.99 60.12 -27.72
N MET A 147 47.05 61.37 -27.24
CA MET A 147 46.76 61.73 -25.85
C MET A 147 45.30 61.40 -25.47
N GLN A 148 44.33 61.67 -26.35
CA GLN A 148 42.93 61.28 -26.13
C GLN A 148 42.76 59.75 -26.02
N ALA A 149 43.36 58.99 -26.94
CA ALA A 149 43.30 57.52 -26.91
C ALA A 149 43.95 56.92 -25.65
N GLN A 150 45.04 57.51 -25.17
CA GLN A 150 45.67 57.13 -23.90
C GLN A 150 44.73 57.41 -22.72
N ALA A 151 44.15 58.61 -22.64
CA ALA A 151 43.21 58.98 -21.57
C ALA A 151 41.93 58.10 -21.56
N GLU A 152 41.42 57.68 -22.72
CA GLU A 152 40.31 56.72 -22.82
C GLU A 152 40.71 55.32 -22.33
N THR A 153 41.92 54.87 -22.69
CA THR A 153 42.47 53.57 -22.23
C THR A 153 42.65 53.55 -20.71
N GLU A 154 43.12 54.65 -20.10
CA GLU A 154 43.25 54.78 -18.65
C GLU A 154 41.89 54.78 -17.94
N ARG A 155 40.89 55.51 -18.47
CA ARG A 155 39.52 55.48 -17.94
C ARG A 155 38.94 54.07 -17.94
N GLN A 156 39.12 53.31 -19.02
CA GLN A 156 38.65 51.92 -19.10
C GLN A 156 39.32 51.03 -18.05
N ARG A 157 40.63 51.19 -17.80
CA ARG A 157 41.34 50.46 -16.73
C ARG A 157 40.79 50.77 -15.34
N VAL A 158 40.55 52.05 -15.02
CA VAL A 158 40.00 52.45 -13.72
C VAL A 158 38.61 51.85 -13.50
N ILE A 159 37.72 51.91 -14.50
CA ILE A 159 36.37 51.33 -14.43
C ILE A 159 36.44 49.80 -14.20
N TYR A 160 37.35 49.12 -14.90
CA TYR A 160 37.55 47.68 -14.74
C TYR A 160 38.06 47.30 -13.34
N ASP A 161 39.02 48.04 -12.79
CA ASP A 161 39.53 47.81 -11.44
C ASP A 161 38.49 48.11 -10.35
N GLU A 162 37.62 49.11 -10.54
CA GLU A 162 36.48 49.35 -9.64
C GLU A 162 35.44 48.22 -9.69
N GLN A 163 35.06 47.75 -10.88
CA GLN A 163 34.16 46.60 -11.03
C GLN A 163 34.74 45.32 -10.41
N LYS A 164 36.05 45.09 -10.55
CA LYS A 164 36.75 43.96 -9.93
C LYS A 164 36.70 44.04 -8.39
N LYS A 165 36.95 45.22 -7.81
CA LYS A 165 36.85 45.46 -6.35
C LYS A 165 35.42 45.25 -5.84
N LEU A 166 34.41 45.79 -6.53
CA LEU A 166 32.99 45.60 -6.18
C LEU A 166 32.58 44.13 -6.21
N THR A 167 32.95 43.41 -7.27
CA THR A 167 32.67 41.97 -7.40
C THR A 167 33.34 41.17 -6.28
N GLN A 168 34.59 41.48 -5.94
CA GLN A 168 35.32 40.82 -4.85
C GLN A 168 34.67 41.08 -3.48
N HIS A 169 34.23 42.32 -3.21
CA HIS A 169 33.51 42.66 -1.98
C HIS A 169 32.17 41.90 -1.89
N GLN A 170 31.37 41.89 -2.96
CA GLN A 170 30.11 41.15 -3.00
C GLN A 170 30.31 39.64 -2.78
N ALA A 171 31.38 39.05 -3.34
CA ALA A 171 31.72 37.64 -3.13
C ALA A 171 32.09 37.37 -1.65
N GLN A 172 32.84 38.27 -1.02
CA GLN A 172 33.15 38.18 0.42
C GLN A 172 31.89 38.25 1.28
N THR A 173 31.02 39.26 1.08
CA THR A 173 29.76 39.38 1.83
C THR A 173 28.87 38.15 1.66
N LYS A 174 28.71 37.64 0.43
CA LYS A 174 27.95 36.40 0.16
C LYS A 174 28.55 35.20 0.90
N SER A 175 29.88 35.05 0.92
CA SER A 175 30.55 33.95 1.63
C SER A 175 30.38 34.03 3.15
N GLN A 176 30.29 35.24 3.72
CA GLN A 176 30.03 35.44 5.15
C GLN A 176 28.58 35.08 5.51
N MET A 177 27.60 35.52 4.70
CA MET A 177 26.19 35.15 4.93
C MET A 177 25.96 33.65 4.80
N ALA A 178 26.53 32.99 3.78
CA ALA A 178 26.41 31.53 3.62
C ALA A 178 26.97 30.74 4.81
N ARG A 179 28.11 31.17 5.38
CA ARG A 179 28.66 30.56 6.60
C ARG A 179 27.75 30.75 7.83
N TYR A 180 27.15 31.93 7.95
CA TYR A 180 26.22 32.24 9.04
C TYR A 180 24.92 31.42 8.92
N GLU A 181 24.39 31.26 7.70
CA GLU A 181 23.24 30.39 7.41
C GLU A 181 23.54 28.92 7.73
N ASP A 182 24.72 28.40 7.34
CA ASP A 182 25.18 27.05 7.69
C ASP A 182 25.28 26.83 9.21
N GLU A 183 25.84 27.79 9.96
CA GLU A 183 25.89 27.72 11.42
C GLU A 183 24.51 27.71 12.07
N LEU A 184 23.59 28.53 11.54
CA LEU A 184 22.22 28.64 12.04
C LEU A 184 21.40 27.38 11.70
N ALA A 185 21.62 26.79 10.52
CA ALA A 185 21.04 25.50 10.12
C ALA A 185 21.54 24.36 11.04
N ARG A 186 22.84 24.32 11.36
CA ARG A 186 23.38 23.33 12.33
C ARG A 186 22.77 23.49 13.72
N LYS A 187 22.60 24.72 14.21
CA LYS A 187 21.94 24.99 15.50
C LYS A 187 20.47 24.57 15.51
N ARG A 188 19.71 24.83 14.43
CA ARG A 188 18.32 24.34 14.27
C ARG A 188 18.26 22.82 14.30
N MET A 189 19.11 22.15 13.51
CA MET A 189 19.18 20.69 13.45
C MET A 189 19.56 20.06 14.80
N GLN A 190 20.43 20.69 15.58
CA GLN A 190 20.76 20.24 16.94
C GLN A 190 19.55 20.37 17.88
N ALA A 191 18.88 21.53 17.90
CA ALA A 191 17.69 21.76 18.72
C ALA A 191 16.52 20.81 18.35
N GLU A 192 16.29 20.56 17.06
CA GLU A 192 15.28 19.59 16.61
C GLU A 192 15.61 18.16 17.06
N ASN A 193 16.87 17.74 16.97
CA ASN A 193 17.31 16.41 17.44
C ASN A 193 17.16 16.26 18.96
N GLU A 194 17.47 17.31 19.74
CA GLU A 194 17.29 17.33 21.19
C GLU A 194 15.80 17.26 21.57
N TYR A 195 14.96 18.04 20.90
CA TYR A 195 13.51 18.02 21.10
C TYR A 195 12.88 16.66 20.71
N GLN A 196 13.34 16.03 19.62
CA GLN A 196 12.93 14.67 19.27
C GLN A 196 13.36 13.64 20.32
N ARG A 197 14.58 13.75 20.89
CA ARG A 197 15.04 12.88 21.99
C ARG A 197 14.18 13.05 23.24
N ALA A 198 13.84 14.28 23.61
CA ALA A 198 12.95 14.56 24.75
C ALA A 198 11.55 13.94 24.55
N ARG A 199 10.93 14.16 23.37
CA ARG A 199 9.64 13.55 23.02
C ARG A 199 9.68 12.02 23.04
N ASN A 200 10.75 11.42 22.54
CA ASN A 200 10.89 9.95 22.55
C ASN A 200 11.04 9.41 23.98
N GLN A 201 11.76 10.11 24.86
CA GLN A 201 11.85 9.75 26.29
C GLN A 201 10.50 9.86 27.00
N GLU A 202 9.71 10.88 26.69
CA GLU A 202 8.34 11.04 27.23
C GLU A 202 7.40 9.93 26.77
N LEU A 203 7.43 9.57 25.48
CA LEU A 203 6.67 8.45 24.92
C LEU A 203 7.04 7.10 25.56
N VAL A 204 8.32 6.85 25.83
CA VAL A 204 8.77 5.63 26.52
C VAL A 204 8.24 5.59 27.96
N LYS A 205 8.31 6.70 28.71
CA LYS A 205 7.74 6.78 30.08
C LYS A 205 6.23 6.51 30.10
N LEU A 206 5.48 7.10 29.16
CA LEU A 206 4.04 6.85 29.02
C LEU A 206 3.74 5.39 28.66
N GLN A 207 4.58 4.74 27.85
CA GLN A 207 4.47 3.31 27.56
C GLN A 207 4.74 2.46 28.81
N GLU A 208 5.80 2.75 29.56
CA GLU A 208 6.13 2.07 30.83
C GLU A 208 5.00 2.20 31.85
N GLU A 209 4.46 3.41 32.07
CA GLU A 209 3.29 3.61 32.93
C GLU A 209 2.06 2.84 32.46
N SER A 210 1.80 2.81 31.14
CA SER A 210 0.67 2.05 30.59
C SER A 210 0.83 0.54 30.78
N ALA A 211 2.05 0.02 30.66
CA ALA A 211 2.36 -1.38 30.89
C ALA A 211 2.19 -1.76 32.37
N ILE A 212 2.66 -0.92 33.30
CA ILE A 212 2.47 -1.11 34.74
C ILE A 212 0.98 -1.13 35.09
N ARG A 213 0.18 -0.20 34.56
CA ARG A 213 -1.29 -0.20 34.77
C ARG A 213 -1.97 -1.45 34.19
N GLN A 214 -1.55 -1.91 33.01
CA GLN A 214 -2.08 -3.15 32.41
C GLN A 214 -1.70 -4.39 33.23
N GLU A 215 -0.49 -4.45 33.78
CA GLU A 215 -0.05 -5.56 34.61
C GLU A 215 -0.82 -5.59 35.95
N GLN A 216 -1.01 -4.43 36.59
CA GLN A 216 -1.86 -4.30 37.78
C GLN A 216 -3.31 -4.71 37.51
N ALA A 217 -3.88 -4.27 36.38
CA ALA A 217 -5.23 -4.66 35.96
C ALA A 217 -5.35 -6.18 35.74
N ARG A 218 -4.35 -6.81 35.09
CA ARG A 218 -4.30 -8.27 34.90
C ARG A 218 -4.28 -9.01 36.24
N ARG A 219 -3.38 -8.63 37.16
CA ARG A 219 -3.28 -9.22 38.50
C ARG A 219 -4.62 -9.11 39.25
N ALA A 220 -5.27 -7.95 39.23
CA ALA A 220 -6.59 -7.76 39.83
C ALA A 220 -7.68 -8.66 39.20
N THR A 221 -7.69 -8.83 37.87
CA THR A 221 -8.63 -9.77 37.22
C THR A 221 -8.31 -11.24 37.52
N GLU A 222 -7.04 -11.62 37.63
CA GLU A 222 -6.63 -12.98 38.00
C GLU A 222 -7.05 -13.30 39.44
N GLU A 223 -6.87 -12.36 40.37
CA GLU A 223 -7.35 -12.49 41.76
C GLU A 223 -8.88 -12.63 41.84
N GLN A 224 -9.63 -11.85 41.06
CA GLN A 224 -11.10 -11.98 40.96
C GLN A 224 -11.52 -13.34 40.41
N ILE A 225 -10.89 -13.82 39.33
CA ILE A 225 -11.17 -15.14 38.75
C ILE A 225 -10.83 -16.27 39.74
N GLN A 226 -9.72 -16.15 40.49
CA GLN A 226 -9.38 -17.12 41.53
C GLN A 226 -10.36 -17.07 42.72
N ALA A 227 -10.88 -15.89 43.09
CA ALA A 227 -11.89 -15.75 44.13
C ALA A 227 -13.22 -16.40 43.70
N GLN A 228 -13.68 -16.15 42.46
CA GLN A 228 -14.87 -16.80 41.90
C GLN A 228 -14.70 -18.33 41.81
N ARG A 229 -13.54 -18.82 41.35
CA ARG A 229 -13.25 -20.27 41.33
C ARG A 229 -13.37 -20.88 42.73
N ARG A 230 -12.74 -20.27 43.74
CA ARG A 230 -12.83 -20.71 45.14
C ARG A 230 -14.26 -20.67 45.70
N GLN A 231 -15.13 -19.79 45.22
CA GLN A 231 -16.56 -19.81 45.56
C GLN A 231 -17.26 -21.00 44.89
N THR A 232 -17.12 -21.16 43.56
CA THR A 232 -17.76 -22.29 42.84
C THR A 232 -17.27 -23.67 43.28
N GLU A 233 -16.02 -23.78 43.75
CA GLU A 233 -15.47 -25.03 44.32
C GLU A 233 -16.07 -25.33 45.70
N ARG A 234 -16.35 -24.32 46.52
CA ARG A 234 -17.05 -24.49 47.81
C ARG A 234 -18.51 -24.92 47.61
N GLU A 235 -19.24 -24.23 46.72
CA GLU A 235 -20.62 -24.57 46.37
C GLU A 235 -20.73 -26.00 45.84
N LYS A 236 -19.81 -26.41 44.94
CA LYS A 236 -19.73 -27.80 44.46
C LYS A 236 -19.43 -28.79 45.59
N ALA A 237 -18.48 -28.49 46.47
CA ALA A 237 -18.16 -29.36 47.60
C ALA A 237 -19.33 -29.49 48.59
N GLU A 238 -20.18 -28.48 48.73
CA GLU A 238 -21.42 -28.54 49.52
C GLU A 238 -22.48 -29.42 48.85
N ILE A 239 -22.74 -29.22 47.54
CA ILE A 239 -23.66 -30.06 46.75
C ILE A 239 -23.17 -31.53 46.70
N GLU A 240 -21.86 -31.77 46.59
CA GLU A 240 -21.27 -33.12 46.66
C GLU A 240 -21.49 -33.75 48.04
N ARG A 241 -21.37 -32.99 49.13
CA ARG A 241 -21.67 -33.50 50.48
C ARG A 241 -23.15 -33.82 50.66
N GLU A 242 -24.05 -33.01 50.12
CA GLU A 242 -25.50 -33.26 50.17
C GLU A 242 -25.89 -34.48 49.33
N THR A 243 -25.38 -34.59 48.10
CA THR A 243 -25.64 -35.76 47.24
C THR A 243 -25.02 -37.04 47.81
N ILE A 244 -23.84 -36.99 48.44
CA ILE A 244 -23.26 -38.13 49.17
C ILE A 244 -24.14 -38.51 50.37
N ARG A 245 -24.69 -37.56 51.14
CA ARG A 245 -25.61 -37.86 52.25
C ARG A 245 -26.90 -38.52 51.77
N VAL A 246 -27.56 -37.92 50.77
CA VAL A 246 -28.81 -38.46 50.20
C VAL A 246 -28.57 -39.85 49.60
N LYS A 247 -27.48 -40.03 48.85
CA LYS A 247 -27.11 -41.34 48.30
C LYS A 247 -26.79 -42.35 49.39
N ALA A 248 -26.07 -41.98 50.45
CA ALA A 248 -25.75 -42.86 51.55
C ALA A 248 -27.00 -43.28 52.35
N MET A 249 -27.99 -42.40 52.52
CA MET A 249 -29.29 -42.74 53.12
C MET A 249 -30.08 -43.69 52.22
N ALA A 250 -30.25 -43.37 50.94
CA ALA A 250 -30.96 -44.22 49.99
C ALA A 250 -30.28 -45.60 49.80
N GLU A 251 -28.95 -45.66 49.84
CA GLU A 251 -28.19 -46.91 49.76
C GLU A 251 -28.22 -47.69 51.09
N ALA A 252 -28.34 -47.03 52.25
CA ALA A 252 -28.58 -47.70 53.53
C ALA A 252 -29.99 -48.28 53.62
N GLU A 253 -31.01 -47.56 53.15
CA GLU A 253 -32.39 -48.06 53.02
C GLU A 253 -32.46 -49.21 52.02
N GLY A 254 -31.83 -49.07 50.85
CA GLY A 254 -31.68 -50.12 49.85
C GLY A 254 -30.99 -51.37 50.40
N ARG A 255 -29.83 -51.22 51.06
CA ARG A 255 -29.11 -52.35 51.68
C ARG A 255 -29.88 -52.97 52.86
N ALA A 256 -30.67 -52.21 53.61
CA ALA A 256 -31.55 -52.77 54.64
C ALA A 256 -32.73 -53.58 54.05
N HIS A 257 -33.19 -53.21 52.86
CA HIS A 257 -34.26 -53.92 52.14
C HIS A 257 -33.72 -55.15 51.38
N GLU A 258 -32.54 -55.05 50.79
CA GLU A 258 -31.85 -56.16 50.12
C GLU A 258 -31.30 -57.19 51.10
N ALA A 259 -30.77 -56.79 52.28
CA ALA A 259 -30.28 -57.73 53.28
C ALA A 259 -31.38 -58.71 53.75
N LYS A 260 -32.62 -58.23 53.91
CA LYS A 260 -33.79 -59.06 54.23
C LYS A 260 -34.15 -60.09 53.15
N LEU A 261 -33.76 -59.86 51.90
CA LEU A 261 -34.03 -60.74 50.76
C LEU A 261 -32.82 -61.62 50.39
N ALA A 262 -31.60 -61.15 50.68
CA ALA A 262 -30.35 -61.84 50.38
C ALA A 262 -30.00 -62.94 51.40
N GLU A 263 -30.51 -62.86 52.63
CA GLU A 263 -30.25 -63.85 53.69
C GLU A 263 -30.73 -65.26 53.31
N GLU A 264 -31.84 -65.38 52.58
CA GLU A 264 -32.35 -66.68 52.09
C GLU A 264 -31.59 -67.24 50.89
N VAL A 265 -31.02 -66.38 50.03
CA VAL A 265 -30.39 -66.79 48.76
C VAL A 265 -28.89 -67.05 48.90
N ASN A 266 -28.19 -66.25 49.72
CA ASN A 266 -26.73 -66.32 49.83
C ASN A 266 -26.24 -67.62 50.52
N ARG A 267 -27.09 -68.26 51.34
CA ARG A 267 -26.80 -69.56 51.97
C ARG A 267 -26.66 -70.72 50.97
N ARG A 268 -27.13 -70.57 49.72
CA ARG A 268 -27.04 -71.61 48.67
C ARG A 268 -25.86 -71.44 47.71
N MET A 269 -25.49 -70.21 47.32
CA MET A 269 -24.43 -70.00 46.31
C MET A 269 -22.99 -69.94 46.86
N LEU A 270 -22.80 -69.83 48.19
CA LEU A 270 -21.47 -69.76 48.80
C LEU A 270 -20.67 -71.09 48.79
N VAL A 271 -21.33 -72.23 48.51
CA VAL A 271 -20.66 -73.54 48.41
C VAL A 271 -20.00 -73.75 47.04
N ASP A 272 -20.62 -73.28 45.96
CA ASP A 272 -20.24 -73.69 44.59
C ASP A 272 -19.14 -72.83 43.95
N ARG A 273 -18.96 -71.56 44.36
CA ARG A 273 -17.95 -70.66 43.78
C ARG A 273 -16.58 -70.67 44.48
N ALA A 274 -16.47 -71.21 45.68
CA ALA A 274 -15.23 -71.17 46.46
C ALA A 274 -14.06 -71.95 45.83
N ASN A 275 -14.35 -72.93 44.96
CA ASN A 275 -13.38 -73.93 44.50
C ASN A 275 -12.84 -73.73 43.06
N ALA A 276 -13.29 -72.70 42.31
CA ALA A 276 -13.06 -72.66 40.84
C ALA A 276 -12.20 -71.50 40.29
N GLU A 277 -11.94 -70.43 41.05
CA GLU A 277 -11.35 -69.19 40.49
C GLU A 277 -9.96 -68.81 41.04
N ARG A 278 -9.40 -69.54 42.02
CA ARG A 278 -8.12 -69.19 42.65
C ARG A 278 -6.85 -69.54 41.84
N GLU A 279 -6.93 -70.39 40.82
CA GLU A 279 -5.73 -70.89 40.13
C GLU A 279 -5.33 -70.12 38.86
N LYS A 280 -6.25 -69.35 38.25
CA LYS A 280 -6.01 -68.73 36.93
C LYS A 280 -5.22 -67.41 36.94
N TRP A 281 -5.15 -66.73 38.09
CA TRP A 281 -4.51 -65.40 38.19
C TRP A 281 -3.03 -65.43 38.59
N VAL A 282 -2.52 -66.54 39.13
CA VAL A 282 -1.12 -66.63 39.60
C VAL A 282 -0.16 -66.98 38.46
N ALA A 283 -0.62 -67.68 37.42
CA ALA A 283 0.22 -68.09 36.29
C ALA A 283 0.55 -66.98 35.27
N ALA A 284 -0.19 -65.87 35.26
CA ALA A 284 -0.07 -64.82 34.24
C ALA A 284 0.96 -63.72 34.56
N ILE A 285 1.48 -63.67 35.78
CA ILE A 285 2.27 -62.53 36.29
C ILE A 285 3.80 -62.77 36.19
N ASN A 286 4.25 -64.03 36.15
CA ASN A 286 5.68 -64.37 36.18
C ASN A 286 6.37 -64.50 34.81
N THR A 287 5.70 -64.16 33.70
CA THR A 287 6.28 -64.29 32.33
C THR A 287 6.54 -62.95 31.63
N THR A 288 6.22 -61.82 32.25
CA THR A 288 6.32 -60.48 31.64
C THR A 288 7.42 -59.58 32.20
N PHE A 289 8.17 -59.99 33.23
CA PHE A 289 9.19 -59.14 33.87
C PHE A 289 10.66 -59.45 33.52
N ASP A 290 10.99 -60.65 33.04
CA ASP A 290 12.40 -61.06 32.83
C ASP A 290 13.09 -60.50 31.57
N HIS A 291 12.34 -59.94 30.61
CA HIS A 291 12.92 -59.42 29.36
C HIS A 291 13.30 -57.93 29.37
N ILE A 292 12.94 -57.17 30.41
CA ILE A 292 13.24 -55.72 30.50
C ILE A 292 14.41 -55.41 31.46
N GLY A 293 14.65 -56.25 32.49
CA GLY A 293 15.67 -55.98 33.51
C GLY A 293 17.13 -56.16 33.07
N GLY A 294 17.40 -57.07 32.13
CA GLY A 294 18.78 -57.45 31.76
C GLY A 294 19.53 -56.42 30.93
N GLY A 295 18.86 -55.78 29.96
CA GLY A 295 19.50 -54.84 29.01
C GLY A 295 20.00 -53.55 29.66
N LEU A 296 19.23 -52.98 30.60
CA LEU A 296 19.57 -51.69 31.21
C LEU A 296 20.77 -51.80 32.16
N ARG A 297 20.87 -52.88 32.95
CA ARG A 297 22.00 -53.10 33.87
C ARG A 297 23.32 -53.31 33.12
N ALA A 298 23.31 -53.99 31.98
CA ALA A 298 24.51 -54.21 31.15
C ALA A 298 25.05 -52.95 30.46
N ILE A 299 24.23 -51.89 30.33
CA ILE A 299 24.65 -50.57 29.82
C ILE A 299 25.18 -49.68 30.96
N LEU A 300 24.75 -49.92 32.21
CA LEU A 300 25.19 -49.17 33.39
C LEU A 300 26.52 -49.64 33.99
N THR A 301 26.90 -50.91 33.80
CA THR A 301 28.16 -51.47 34.36
C THR A 301 29.36 -51.42 33.42
N ASP A 302 29.16 -51.21 32.11
CA ASP A 302 30.22 -51.22 31.10
C ASP A 302 30.51 -49.78 30.63
N GLN A 303 31.61 -49.20 31.11
CA GLN A 303 31.98 -47.80 30.83
C GLN A 303 32.07 -47.49 29.33
N ASN A 304 32.53 -48.45 28.51
CA ASN A 304 32.66 -48.25 27.07
C ASN A 304 31.29 -48.18 26.39
N LYS A 305 30.34 -49.03 26.82
CA LYS A 305 28.95 -49.00 26.30
C LYS A 305 28.19 -47.78 26.79
N LEU A 306 28.42 -47.34 28.03
CA LEU A 306 27.83 -46.12 28.57
C LEU A 306 28.29 -44.88 27.80
N VAL A 307 29.60 -44.75 27.51
CA VAL A 307 30.14 -43.65 26.69
C VAL A 307 29.56 -43.66 25.28
N VAL A 308 29.42 -44.82 24.64
CA VAL A 308 28.77 -44.93 23.31
C VAL A 308 27.29 -44.58 23.38
N ALA A 309 26.57 -44.97 24.43
CA ALA A 309 25.15 -44.63 24.59
C ALA A 309 24.94 -43.13 24.84
N VAL A 310 25.70 -42.52 25.75
CA VAL A 310 25.65 -41.08 26.05
C VAL A 310 26.13 -40.26 24.84
N GLY A 311 27.19 -40.69 24.16
CA GLY A 311 27.70 -40.09 22.93
C GLY A 311 26.69 -40.16 21.79
N GLY A 312 26.02 -41.31 21.61
CA GLY A 312 24.95 -41.47 20.61
C GLY A 312 23.74 -40.59 20.92
N LEU A 313 23.34 -40.48 22.20
CA LEU A 313 22.19 -39.69 22.63
C LEU A 313 22.47 -38.17 22.56
N THR A 314 23.69 -37.73 22.87
CA THR A 314 24.13 -36.34 22.67
C THR A 314 24.33 -36.00 21.19
N ALA A 315 24.84 -36.91 20.37
CA ALA A 315 24.91 -36.72 18.92
C ALA A 315 23.51 -36.63 18.28
N LEU A 316 22.55 -37.43 18.74
CA LEU A 316 21.14 -37.30 18.35
C LEU A 316 20.53 -35.97 18.79
N ALA A 317 20.74 -35.56 20.05
CA ALA A 317 20.25 -34.29 20.55
C ALA A 317 20.85 -33.09 19.79
N ALA A 318 22.15 -33.12 19.52
CA ALA A 318 22.85 -32.11 18.72
C ALA A 318 22.38 -32.12 17.26
N GLY A 319 22.18 -33.29 16.66
CA GLY A 319 21.63 -33.42 15.30
C GLY A 319 20.21 -32.85 15.20
N ILE A 320 19.33 -33.17 16.16
CA ILE A 320 17.96 -32.64 16.22
C ILE A 320 17.97 -31.13 16.47
N TYR A 321 18.83 -30.62 17.35
CA TYR A 321 18.92 -29.19 17.65
C TYR A 321 19.46 -28.37 16.46
N THR A 322 20.54 -28.82 15.83
CA THR A 322 21.16 -28.16 14.67
C THR A 322 20.25 -28.19 13.44
N THR A 323 19.56 -29.30 13.18
CA THR A 323 18.56 -29.38 12.10
C THR A 323 17.33 -28.52 12.39
N ARG A 324 16.84 -28.48 13.63
CA ARG A 324 15.68 -27.65 14.02
C ARG A 324 15.94 -26.16 13.84
N GLU A 325 17.03 -25.64 14.40
CA GLU A 325 17.32 -24.19 14.32
C GLU A 325 17.95 -23.80 12.97
N GLY A 326 18.72 -24.69 12.33
CA GLY A 326 19.17 -24.53 10.94
C GLY A 326 17.99 -24.43 9.96
N ALA A 327 17.00 -25.31 10.09
CA ALA A 327 15.77 -25.22 9.32
C ALA A 327 15.02 -23.91 9.58
N ARG A 328 14.95 -23.45 10.85
CA ARG A 328 14.23 -22.22 11.23
C ARG A 328 14.82 -20.95 10.60
N VAL A 329 16.15 -20.83 10.58
CA VAL A 329 16.86 -19.72 9.94
C VAL A 329 16.68 -19.76 8.42
N ILE A 330 16.82 -20.93 7.80
CA ILE A 330 16.62 -21.12 6.36
C ILE A 330 15.16 -20.80 5.98
N TRP A 331 14.18 -21.23 6.78
CA TRP A 331 12.76 -21.02 6.53
C TRP A 331 12.39 -19.53 6.55
N GLY A 332 12.89 -18.77 7.54
CA GLY A 332 12.67 -17.32 7.61
C GLY A 332 13.28 -16.54 6.44
N TYR A 333 14.42 -16.99 5.91
CA TYR A 333 15.04 -16.39 4.73
C TYR A 333 14.29 -16.73 3.43
N VAL A 334 13.83 -17.98 3.31
CA VAL A 334 13.00 -18.47 2.18
C VAL A 334 11.67 -17.72 2.11
N ASP A 335 10.96 -17.55 3.23
CA ASP A 335 9.66 -16.86 3.27
C ASP A 335 9.78 -15.39 2.82
N ARG A 336 10.87 -14.71 3.21
CA ARG A 336 11.15 -13.32 2.80
C ARG A 336 11.47 -13.14 1.31
N ILE A 337 11.96 -14.16 0.62
CA ILE A 337 12.36 -14.08 -0.81
C ILE A 337 11.29 -14.68 -1.75
N LEU A 338 10.54 -15.69 -1.28
CA LEU A 338 9.64 -16.50 -2.10
C LEU A 338 8.16 -16.45 -1.66
N GLY A 339 7.86 -15.82 -0.51
CA GLY A 339 6.50 -15.66 0.00
C GLY A 339 5.63 -14.69 -0.83
N GLN A 340 4.32 -14.82 -0.63
CA GLN A 340 3.31 -13.93 -1.21
C GLN A 340 3.36 -12.54 -0.55
N PRO A 341 3.41 -11.42 -1.32
CA PRO A 341 3.38 -10.06 -0.77
C PRO A 341 2.16 -9.82 0.12
N SER A 342 2.35 -9.06 1.20
CA SER A 342 1.32 -8.79 2.22
C SER A 342 0.08 -8.03 1.72
N LEU A 343 0.16 -7.42 0.53
CA LEU A 343 -0.96 -6.75 -0.15
C LEU A 343 -1.92 -7.72 -0.88
N ILE A 344 -1.52 -8.97 -1.09
CA ILE A 344 -2.31 -9.92 -1.88
C ILE A 344 -3.22 -10.73 -0.95
N ARG A 345 -4.54 -10.51 -1.05
CA ARG A 345 -5.56 -11.28 -0.32
C ARG A 345 -5.69 -12.72 -0.83
N GLU A 346 -5.69 -12.90 -2.14
CA GLU A 346 -5.81 -14.21 -2.80
C GLU A 346 -4.86 -14.30 -3.99
N SER A 347 -4.32 -15.48 -4.28
CA SER A 347 -3.69 -15.73 -5.58
C SER A 347 -3.85 -17.18 -6.04
N SER A 348 -3.82 -17.42 -7.36
CA SER A 348 -3.74 -18.77 -7.93
C SER A 348 -2.34 -19.39 -7.81
N ARG A 349 -1.35 -18.58 -7.42
CA ARG A 349 0.02 -19.02 -7.17
C ARG A 349 0.07 -19.59 -5.76
N GLY A 350 0.52 -20.83 -5.61
CA GLY A 350 0.70 -21.43 -4.29
C GLY A 350 1.64 -20.55 -3.44
N LYS A 351 1.29 -20.32 -2.17
CA LYS A 351 1.99 -19.42 -1.23
C LYS A 351 3.52 -19.64 -1.16
N TYR A 352 3.96 -20.85 -1.52
CA TYR A 352 5.36 -21.18 -1.80
C TYR A 352 5.48 -21.82 -3.19
N PRO A 353 6.47 -21.44 -4.02
CA PRO A 353 6.64 -22.00 -5.36
C PRO A 353 6.92 -23.51 -5.38
N TRP A 354 7.38 -24.08 -4.26
CA TRP A 354 7.71 -25.50 -4.14
C TRP A 354 6.52 -26.39 -3.73
N SER A 355 5.39 -25.78 -3.35
CA SER A 355 4.13 -26.51 -3.05
C SER A 355 3.63 -27.36 -4.24
N GLY A 356 3.88 -26.88 -5.46
CA GLY A 356 3.63 -27.59 -6.71
C GLY A 356 4.62 -28.72 -7.04
N ILE A 357 5.70 -28.87 -6.28
CA ILE A 357 6.73 -29.90 -6.47
C ILE A 357 6.44 -31.10 -5.55
N PHE A 358 6.22 -30.85 -4.26
CA PHE A 358 5.82 -31.91 -3.31
C PHE A 358 4.51 -32.61 -3.71
N SER A 359 3.53 -31.86 -4.20
CA SER A 359 2.29 -32.44 -4.73
C SER A 359 2.51 -33.30 -5.98
N ARG A 360 3.44 -32.92 -6.88
CA ARG A 360 3.81 -33.75 -8.04
C ARG A 360 4.58 -35.01 -7.63
N ALA A 361 5.52 -34.92 -6.69
CA ALA A 361 6.25 -36.06 -6.15
C ALA A 361 5.32 -37.07 -5.43
N MET A 362 4.39 -36.59 -4.61
CA MET A 362 3.35 -37.45 -4.03
C MET A 362 2.41 -38.05 -5.09
N SER A 363 2.12 -37.33 -6.18
CA SER A 363 1.29 -37.85 -7.28
C SER A 363 1.98 -38.91 -8.15
N SER A 364 3.32 -39.01 -8.15
CA SER A 364 4.00 -40.11 -8.84
C SER A 364 4.00 -41.42 -8.05
N LEU A 365 3.93 -41.33 -6.71
CA LEU A 365 3.75 -42.48 -5.81
C LEU A 365 2.29 -42.96 -5.74
N ARG A 366 1.32 -42.05 -5.88
CA ARG A 366 -0.10 -42.41 -6.11
C ARG A 366 -0.38 -42.69 -7.59
N LYS A 367 0.16 -43.79 -8.11
CA LYS A 367 -0.24 -44.35 -9.42
C LYS A 367 -1.59 -45.07 -9.31
N GLY A 368 -2.64 -44.29 -9.11
CA GLY A 368 -4.03 -44.75 -9.00
C GLY A 368 -4.98 -43.56 -8.97
N ASP A 369 -5.92 -43.55 -9.91
CA ASP A 369 -7.01 -42.57 -10.05
C ASP A 369 -6.60 -41.11 -10.37
N LYS A 370 -6.31 -40.87 -11.66
CA LYS A 370 -6.38 -39.54 -12.28
C LYS A 370 -7.83 -39.23 -12.70
N THR A 371 -8.76 -39.16 -11.76
CA THR A 371 -10.02 -38.45 -11.99
C THR A 371 -9.73 -36.96 -12.12
N SER A 372 -9.47 -36.55 -13.37
CA SER A 372 -9.49 -35.16 -13.77
C SER A 372 -10.88 -34.61 -13.49
N SER A 373 -11.03 -33.83 -12.42
CA SER A 373 -12.25 -33.09 -12.12
C SER A 373 -12.46 -31.94 -13.13
N LYS A 374 -12.72 -32.30 -14.38
CA LYS A 374 -13.43 -31.46 -15.35
C LYS A 374 -14.91 -31.40 -14.94
N ASN A 375 -15.21 -30.55 -13.98
CA ASN A 375 -16.57 -30.14 -13.60
C ASN A 375 -16.45 -28.71 -13.06
N GLY A 376 -17.06 -27.67 -13.65
CA GLY A 376 -17.85 -27.62 -14.89
C GLY A 376 -17.48 -26.44 -15.79
N ASN A 377 -18.38 -26.08 -16.71
CA ASN A 377 -18.20 -25.02 -17.71
C ASN A 377 -17.65 -23.71 -17.09
N GLY A 378 -16.58 -23.14 -17.66
CA GLY A 378 -15.86 -22.01 -17.06
C GLY A 378 -16.52 -20.62 -17.11
N PHE A 379 -17.84 -20.55 -17.25
CA PHE A 379 -18.69 -19.37 -16.91
C PHE A 379 -19.83 -19.77 -15.95
N GLY A 380 -19.82 -21.02 -15.44
CA GLY A 380 -20.98 -21.63 -14.79
C GLY A 380 -21.30 -21.09 -13.41
N GLU A 381 -20.39 -20.33 -12.78
CA GLU A 381 -20.62 -19.67 -11.49
C GLU A 381 -20.89 -18.16 -11.61
N VAL A 382 -20.71 -17.55 -12.79
CA VAL A 382 -20.83 -16.10 -12.98
C VAL A 382 -21.83 -15.78 -14.09
N ILE A 383 -23.04 -15.41 -13.67
CA ILE A 383 -24.10 -14.94 -14.56
C ILE A 383 -23.90 -13.44 -14.78
N LEU A 384 -23.70 -13.06 -16.04
CA LEU A 384 -23.53 -11.68 -16.50
C LEU A 384 -24.50 -11.40 -17.65
N HIS A 385 -24.78 -10.13 -17.90
CA HIS A 385 -25.53 -9.70 -19.08
C HIS A 385 -24.86 -10.21 -20.38
N PRO A 386 -25.61 -10.71 -21.39
CA PRO A 386 -25.05 -11.37 -22.58
C PRO A 386 -23.99 -10.55 -23.34
N SER A 387 -24.16 -9.22 -23.44
CA SER A 387 -23.18 -8.36 -24.10
C SER A 387 -21.83 -8.34 -23.37
N LEU A 388 -21.87 -8.21 -22.03
CA LEU A 388 -20.69 -8.23 -21.17
C LEU A 388 -20.04 -9.62 -21.18
N GLN A 389 -20.83 -10.69 -21.08
CA GLN A 389 -20.30 -12.06 -21.16
C GLN A 389 -19.55 -12.32 -22.47
N LYS A 390 -20.13 -11.88 -23.61
CA LYS A 390 -19.48 -11.94 -24.93
C LYS A 390 -18.20 -11.11 -24.96
N ARG A 391 -18.19 -9.91 -24.37
CA ARG A 391 -17.00 -9.04 -24.30
C ARG A 391 -15.87 -9.67 -23.46
N ILE A 392 -16.15 -10.21 -22.27
CA ILE A 392 -15.10 -10.86 -21.46
C ILE A 392 -14.61 -12.16 -22.12
N GLN A 393 -15.46 -12.87 -22.86
CA GLN A 393 -15.03 -14.02 -23.64
C GLN A 393 -14.07 -13.61 -24.77
N GLN A 394 -14.41 -12.55 -25.52
CA GLN A 394 -13.51 -11.98 -26.54
C GLN A 394 -12.20 -11.51 -25.93
N LEU A 395 -12.24 -10.78 -24.80
CA LEU A 395 -11.04 -10.32 -24.10
C LEU A 395 -10.18 -11.47 -23.58
N SER A 396 -10.76 -12.50 -22.95
CA SER A 396 -10.00 -13.66 -22.48
C SER A 396 -9.34 -14.44 -23.63
N GLY A 397 -10.01 -14.56 -24.78
CA GLY A 397 -9.44 -15.14 -25.99
C GLY A 397 -8.31 -14.27 -26.57
N ALA A 398 -8.51 -12.96 -26.62
CA ALA A 398 -7.49 -12.00 -27.05
C ALA A 398 -6.26 -12.06 -26.12
N THR A 399 -6.44 -12.03 -24.81
CA THR A 399 -5.37 -12.12 -23.81
C THR A 399 -4.61 -13.46 -23.89
N ALA A 400 -5.31 -14.58 -24.10
CA ALA A 400 -4.67 -15.88 -24.34
C ALA A 400 -3.81 -15.87 -25.61
N ASN A 401 -4.31 -15.27 -26.70
CA ASN A 401 -3.59 -15.14 -27.96
C ASN A 401 -2.40 -14.18 -27.85
N THR A 402 -2.56 -13.01 -27.22
CA THR A 402 -1.50 -12.04 -26.91
C THR A 402 -0.34 -12.70 -26.17
N LYS A 403 -0.66 -13.51 -25.14
CA LYS A 403 0.32 -14.31 -24.41
C LYS A 403 1.05 -15.32 -25.31
N ALA A 404 0.33 -16.03 -26.17
CA ALA A 404 0.93 -17.01 -27.08
C ALA A 404 1.91 -16.35 -28.09
N HIS A 405 1.62 -15.11 -28.51
CA HIS A 405 2.45 -14.34 -29.45
C HIS A 405 3.45 -13.38 -28.76
N GLN A 406 3.58 -13.43 -27.42
CA GLN A 406 4.47 -12.56 -26.62
C GLN A 406 4.28 -11.05 -26.89
N ALA A 407 3.06 -10.65 -27.24
CA ALA A 407 2.68 -9.25 -27.39
C ALA A 407 2.40 -8.63 -26.01
N PRO A 408 2.48 -7.29 -25.86
CA PRO A 408 2.11 -6.62 -24.61
C PRO A 408 0.63 -6.83 -24.26
N PHE A 409 0.34 -6.96 -22.97
CA PHE A 409 -1.02 -7.06 -22.47
C PHE A 409 -1.75 -5.71 -22.51
N ARG A 410 -3.07 -5.76 -22.29
CA ARG A 410 -3.97 -4.62 -22.18
C ARG A 410 -4.46 -4.49 -20.75
N ASN A 411 -4.43 -3.29 -20.20
CA ASN A 411 -5.00 -2.99 -18.90
C ASN A 411 -6.51 -2.78 -18.99
N MET A 412 -7.23 -3.16 -17.93
CA MET A 412 -8.70 -3.17 -17.92
C MET A 412 -9.26 -2.40 -16.71
N LEU A 413 -10.35 -1.66 -16.90
CA LEU A 413 -11.13 -1.04 -15.82
C LEU A 413 -12.53 -1.65 -15.77
N PHE A 414 -12.91 -2.18 -14.61
CA PHE A 414 -14.22 -2.77 -14.33
C PHE A 414 -14.98 -1.80 -13.44
N TYR A 415 -16.08 -1.22 -13.93
CA TYR A 415 -16.86 -0.24 -13.17
C TYR A 415 -18.35 -0.61 -13.12
N GLY A 416 -19.09 0.03 -12.21
CA GLY A 416 -20.52 -0.21 -11.99
C GLY A 416 -20.83 -0.48 -10.52
N PRO A 417 -22.11 -0.74 -10.17
CA PRO A 417 -22.55 -0.87 -8.78
C PRO A 417 -21.82 -1.96 -7.96
N PRO A 418 -21.81 -1.86 -6.62
CA PRO A 418 -21.07 -2.78 -5.77
C PRO A 418 -21.86 -4.09 -5.57
N GLY A 419 -21.26 -5.22 -5.97
CA GLY A 419 -21.90 -6.55 -5.86
C GLY A 419 -22.45 -7.12 -7.18
N THR A 420 -22.08 -6.54 -8.33
CA THR A 420 -22.38 -7.02 -9.69
C THR A 420 -21.39 -8.07 -10.23
N GLY A 421 -20.49 -8.59 -9.39
CA GLY A 421 -19.60 -9.71 -9.74
C GLY A 421 -18.24 -9.35 -10.37
N LYS A 422 -17.85 -8.07 -10.39
CA LYS A 422 -16.55 -7.57 -10.92
C LYS A 422 -15.35 -8.49 -10.58
N THR A 423 -15.15 -8.78 -9.30
CA THR A 423 -14.06 -9.62 -8.76
C THR A 423 -14.13 -11.09 -9.24
N MET A 424 -15.34 -11.64 -9.37
CA MET A 424 -15.55 -13.01 -9.87
C MET A 424 -15.26 -13.11 -11.37
N ALA A 425 -15.72 -12.12 -12.15
CA ALA A 425 -15.47 -12.04 -13.58
C ALA A 425 -13.97 -11.89 -13.90
N ALA A 426 -13.21 -11.14 -13.09
CA ALA A 426 -11.76 -11.04 -13.21
C ALA A 426 -11.06 -12.40 -13.00
N ARG A 427 -11.50 -13.16 -11.99
CA ARG A 427 -10.97 -14.50 -11.69
C ARG A 427 -11.23 -15.48 -12.84
N GLU A 428 -12.42 -15.47 -13.44
CA GLU A 428 -12.72 -16.30 -14.61
C GLU A 428 -11.98 -15.84 -15.87
N LEU A 429 -11.82 -14.53 -16.10
CA LEU A 429 -11.03 -13.98 -17.20
C LEU A 429 -9.57 -14.44 -17.11
N ALA A 430 -8.96 -14.36 -15.92
CA ALA A 430 -7.60 -14.86 -15.68
C ALA A 430 -7.49 -16.37 -15.96
N GLY A 431 -8.43 -17.16 -15.42
CA GLY A 431 -8.48 -18.62 -15.61
C GLY A 431 -8.59 -19.03 -17.09
N LYS A 432 -9.45 -18.34 -17.85
CA LYS A 432 -9.64 -18.58 -19.30
C LYS A 432 -8.48 -18.11 -20.16
N SER A 433 -7.87 -16.98 -19.80
CA SER A 433 -6.64 -16.49 -20.43
C SER A 433 -5.42 -17.37 -20.10
N GLY A 434 -5.57 -18.35 -19.21
CA GLY A 434 -4.51 -19.24 -18.76
C GLY A 434 -3.42 -18.53 -17.94
N LEU A 435 -3.70 -17.32 -17.44
CA LEU A 435 -2.84 -16.52 -16.58
C LEU A 435 -2.90 -17.04 -15.13
N ASP A 436 -1.93 -16.64 -14.32
CA ASP A 436 -2.11 -16.64 -12.87
C ASP A 436 -3.01 -15.45 -12.46
N TYR A 437 -3.62 -15.52 -11.28
CA TYR A 437 -4.47 -14.48 -10.70
C TYR A 437 -3.89 -14.00 -9.36
N ALA A 438 -3.97 -12.71 -9.07
CA ALA A 438 -3.76 -12.12 -7.75
C ALA A 438 -4.78 -11.03 -7.45
N LEU A 439 -5.32 -11.02 -6.23
CA LEU A 439 -6.28 -10.03 -5.71
C LEU A 439 -5.60 -9.13 -4.67
N MET A 440 -5.66 -7.82 -4.89
CA MET A 440 -5.38 -6.77 -3.89
C MET A 440 -6.64 -5.93 -3.69
N THR A 441 -6.81 -5.33 -2.52
CA THR A 441 -7.83 -4.31 -2.26
C THR A 441 -7.16 -2.95 -2.08
N GLY A 442 -7.66 -1.89 -2.71
CA GLY A 442 -7.12 -0.54 -2.60
C GLY A 442 -7.18 0.02 -1.18
N GLY A 443 -8.19 -0.36 -0.41
CA GLY A 443 -8.30 -0.05 1.02
C GLY A 443 -7.14 -0.59 1.88
N ASP A 444 -6.41 -1.62 1.44
CA ASP A 444 -5.24 -2.14 2.17
C ASP A 444 -3.98 -1.28 1.96
N VAL A 445 -4.01 -0.34 1.00
CA VAL A 445 -2.86 0.53 0.65
C VAL A 445 -2.73 1.70 1.63
N ALA A 446 -3.84 2.33 2.03
CA ALA A 446 -3.81 3.50 2.91
C ALA A 446 -3.21 3.23 4.32
N PRO A 447 -3.53 2.11 5.01
CA PRO A 447 -2.94 1.79 6.31
C PRO A 447 -1.42 1.57 6.31
N LEU A 448 -0.80 1.32 5.15
CA LEU A 448 0.65 1.13 5.04
C LEU A 448 1.44 2.45 5.10
N GLY A 449 0.79 3.60 4.95
CA GLY A 449 1.43 4.91 4.99
C GLY A 449 2.64 4.99 4.04
N PRO A 450 3.82 5.47 4.49
CA PRO A 450 5.03 5.54 3.66
C PRO A 450 5.49 4.18 3.10
N GLN A 451 5.14 3.06 3.74
CA GLN A 451 5.56 1.73 3.26
C GLN A 451 4.77 1.26 2.03
N ALA A 452 3.65 1.92 1.70
CA ALA A 452 2.80 1.57 0.56
C ALA A 452 3.61 1.50 -0.76
N VAL A 453 4.48 2.49 -1.00
CA VAL A 453 5.37 2.54 -2.17
C VAL A 453 6.19 1.26 -2.28
N THR A 454 7.00 0.95 -1.25
CA THR A 454 7.86 -0.25 -1.22
C THR A 454 7.07 -1.54 -1.42
N LYS A 455 5.87 -1.64 -0.84
CA LYS A 455 4.99 -2.81 -0.96
C LYS A 455 4.41 -2.95 -2.38
N ILE A 456 4.04 -1.84 -3.03
CA ILE A 456 3.62 -1.83 -4.43
C ILE A 456 4.78 -2.26 -5.35
N HIS A 457 6.00 -1.75 -5.14
CA HIS A 457 7.16 -2.21 -5.91
C HIS A 457 7.40 -3.73 -5.74
N GLN A 458 7.36 -4.25 -4.50
CA GLN A 458 7.50 -5.68 -4.22
C GLN A 458 6.39 -6.54 -4.86
N LEU A 459 5.15 -6.03 -4.89
CA LEU A 459 4.01 -6.68 -5.55
C LEU A 459 4.25 -6.84 -7.05
N PHE A 460 4.65 -5.77 -7.75
CA PHE A 460 4.96 -5.82 -9.18
C PHE A 460 6.17 -6.71 -9.48
N ASP A 461 7.23 -6.68 -8.67
CA ASP A 461 8.39 -7.56 -8.88
C ASP A 461 8.10 -9.04 -8.58
N TRP A 462 7.20 -9.33 -7.64
CA TRP A 462 6.67 -10.69 -7.44
C TRP A 462 5.77 -11.13 -8.60
N ALA A 463 4.98 -10.20 -9.15
CA ALA A 463 4.09 -10.46 -10.28
C ALA A 463 4.87 -10.84 -11.55
N LYS A 464 5.91 -10.07 -11.92
CA LYS A 464 6.80 -10.38 -13.06
C LYS A 464 7.48 -11.76 -12.96
N LYS A 465 7.63 -12.33 -11.76
CA LYS A 465 8.17 -13.69 -11.57
C LYS A 465 7.19 -14.82 -11.97
N SER A 466 5.97 -14.53 -12.43
CA SER A 466 5.07 -15.59 -12.96
C SER A 466 5.52 -16.05 -14.34
N LYS A 467 5.78 -17.36 -14.48
CA LYS A 467 6.04 -18.01 -15.78
C LYS A 467 4.81 -18.08 -16.69
N ARG A 468 3.61 -17.80 -16.17
CA ARG A 468 2.35 -17.85 -16.92
C ARG A 468 1.84 -16.47 -17.32
N GLY A 469 2.49 -15.40 -16.89
CA GLY A 469 1.88 -14.08 -16.80
C GLY A 469 0.84 -14.02 -15.66
N LEU A 470 0.66 -12.85 -15.07
CA LEU A 470 -0.25 -12.61 -13.93
C LEU A 470 -1.29 -11.56 -14.30
N LEU A 471 -2.57 -11.87 -14.06
CA LEU A 471 -3.60 -10.84 -13.90
C LEU A 471 -3.59 -10.35 -12.45
N LEU A 472 -3.17 -9.09 -12.27
CA LEU A 472 -3.23 -8.37 -11.01
C LEU A 472 -4.55 -7.61 -10.95
N PHE A 473 -5.49 -8.10 -10.14
CA PHE A 473 -6.77 -7.44 -9.90
C PHE A 473 -6.68 -6.57 -8.65
N ILE A 474 -7.08 -5.30 -8.77
CA ILE A 474 -7.16 -4.33 -7.68
C ILE A 474 -8.63 -3.97 -7.48
N ASP A 475 -9.25 -4.52 -6.44
CA ASP A 475 -10.62 -4.16 -6.03
C ASP A 475 -10.61 -2.85 -5.22
N GLU A 476 -11.71 -2.10 -5.22
CA GLU A 476 -11.83 -0.79 -4.56
C GLU A 476 -10.64 0.15 -4.88
N ALA A 477 -10.27 0.21 -6.16
CA ALA A 477 -9.13 0.98 -6.63
C ALA A 477 -9.31 2.50 -6.39
N ASP A 478 -10.56 2.96 -6.31
CA ASP A 478 -10.94 4.31 -5.89
C ASP A 478 -10.40 4.70 -4.50
N ALA A 479 -10.10 3.75 -3.59
CA ALA A 479 -9.58 4.04 -2.26
C ALA A 479 -8.19 4.72 -2.23
N PHE A 480 -7.39 4.61 -3.30
CA PHE A 480 -6.07 5.26 -3.40
C PHE A 480 -5.72 5.84 -4.78
N LEU A 481 -6.57 5.63 -5.80
CA LEU A 481 -6.41 6.18 -7.15
C LEU A 481 -7.35 7.37 -7.43
N CYS A 482 -7.89 8.01 -6.38
CA CYS A 482 -8.66 9.25 -6.52
C CYS A 482 -7.83 10.41 -7.10
N GLU A 483 -8.50 11.35 -7.78
CA GLU A 483 -7.87 12.57 -8.28
C GLU A 483 -7.09 13.36 -7.21
N ARG A 484 -5.89 13.82 -7.60
CA ARG A 484 -4.95 14.58 -6.75
C ARG A 484 -5.50 15.88 -6.16
N ASN A 485 -6.50 16.47 -6.83
CA ASN A 485 -7.03 17.81 -6.56
C ASN A 485 -8.10 17.86 -5.46
N LYS A 486 -8.65 16.72 -5.02
CA LYS A 486 -9.48 16.70 -3.81
C LYS A 486 -8.58 16.97 -2.60
N THR A 487 -8.93 18.01 -1.83
CA THR A 487 -8.17 18.59 -0.69
C THR A 487 -7.83 17.59 0.44
N TYR A 488 -8.33 16.36 0.37
CA TYR A 488 -8.25 15.34 1.41
C TYR A 488 -7.34 14.14 1.08
N MET A 489 -6.66 14.12 -0.07
CA MET A 489 -5.72 13.04 -0.42
C MET A 489 -4.43 13.10 0.42
N SER A 490 -4.15 12.04 1.18
CA SER A 490 -2.94 11.89 1.97
C SER A 490 -1.68 11.82 1.08
N GLU A 491 -0.55 12.35 1.57
CA GLU A 491 0.75 12.24 0.90
C GLU A 491 1.15 10.76 0.64
N ALA A 492 0.76 9.86 1.55
CA ALA A 492 0.97 8.42 1.38
C ALA A 492 0.16 7.84 0.21
N GLN A 493 -1.10 8.28 0.03
CA GLN A 493 -1.95 7.87 -1.10
C GLN A 493 -1.39 8.42 -2.42
N ARG A 494 -0.99 9.69 -2.45
CA ARG A 494 -0.33 10.31 -3.63
C ARG A 494 0.96 9.58 -4.01
N SER A 495 1.76 9.19 -3.02
CA SER A 495 2.98 8.41 -3.22
C SER A 495 2.69 7.00 -3.75
N ALA A 496 1.65 6.34 -3.23
CA ALA A 496 1.21 5.02 -3.70
C ALA A 496 0.65 5.06 -5.14
N LEU A 497 -0.16 6.07 -5.47
CA LEU A 497 -0.61 6.37 -6.84
C LEU A 497 0.58 6.55 -7.78
N ASN A 498 1.54 7.41 -7.42
CA ASN A 498 2.75 7.62 -8.21
C ASN A 498 3.60 6.34 -8.38
N ALA A 499 3.66 5.47 -7.36
CA ALA A 499 4.35 4.19 -7.46
C ALA A 499 3.65 3.19 -8.40
N LEU A 500 2.30 3.18 -8.42
CA LEU A 500 1.53 2.40 -9.39
C LEU A 500 1.72 2.96 -10.81
N LEU A 501 1.62 4.28 -10.99
CA LEU A 501 1.90 4.95 -12.26
C LEU A 501 3.34 4.70 -12.75
N PHE A 502 4.33 4.66 -11.86
CA PHE A 502 5.70 4.30 -12.27
C PHE A 502 5.78 2.86 -12.82
N ARG A 503 5.00 1.92 -12.26
CA ARG A 503 4.98 0.51 -12.71
C ARG A 503 4.10 0.23 -13.92
N THR A 504 3.17 1.13 -14.26
CA THR A 504 2.23 1.02 -15.38
C THR A 504 2.54 1.98 -16.53
N GLY A 505 3.75 2.56 -16.57
CA GLY A 505 4.17 3.50 -17.63
C GLY A 505 4.39 2.80 -18.97
N ASP A 506 4.93 1.58 -18.94
CA ASP A 506 5.15 0.74 -20.11
C ASP A 506 4.15 -0.42 -20.16
N GLN A 507 3.69 -0.77 -21.37
CA GLN A 507 2.85 -1.94 -21.57
C GLN A 507 3.62 -3.24 -21.27
N SER A 508 3.13 -4.02 -20.30
CA SER A 508 3.83 -5.21 -19.82
C SER A 508 3.49 -6.46 -20.62
N LYS A 509 4.49 -7.32 -20.86
CA LYS A 509 4.30 -8.68 -21.41
C LYS A 509 4.02 -9.74 -20.34
N ASP A 510 4.17 -9.39 -19.06
CA ASP A 510 4.10 -10.33 -17.93
C ASP A 510 2.87 -10.09 -17.05
N ILE A 511 2.34 -8.86 -17.03
CA ILE A 511 1.27 -8.43 -16.11
C ILE A 511 0.10 -7.84 -16.90
N VAL A 512 -1.11 -8.33 -16.63
CA VAL A 512 -2.37 -7.67 -16.95
C VAL A 512 -2.82 -6.91 -15.69
N LEU A 513 -3.00 -5.60 -15.76
CA LEU A 513 -3.66 -4.86 -14.67
C LEU A 513 -5.18 -4.84 -14.90
N ALA A 514 -5.95 -5.23 -13.89
CA ALA A 514 -7.40 -5.10 -13.88
C ALA A 514 -7.83 -4.31 -12.64
N LEU A 515 -8.31 -3.08 -12.83
CA LEU A 515 -8.78 -2.21 -11.77
C LEU A 515 -10.29 -2.37 -11.62
N ALA A 516 -10.82 -2.36 -10.40
CA ALA A 516 -12.25 -2.26 -10.16
C ALA A 516 -12.61 -1.07 -9.27
N THR A 517 -13.64 -0.34 -9.68
CA THR A 517 -14.14 0.85 -8.98
C THR A 517 -15.68 0.82 -8.94
N ASN A 518 -16.27 1.49 -7.95
CA ASN A 518 -17.69 1.81 -7.95
C ASN A 518 -17.96 3.25 -8.44
N ARG A 519 -16.90 4.08 -8.53
CA ARG A 519 -16.94 5.50 -8.89
C ARG A 519 -15.91 5.79 -9.99
N PRO A 520 -16.24 5.54 -11.27
CA PRO A 520 -15.29 5.75 -12.37
C PRO A 520 -14.89 7.23 -12.52
N GLY A 521 -15.80 8.17 -12.23
CA GLY A 521 -15.54 9.62 -12.33
C GLY A 521 -14.65 10.21 -11.23
N ASP A 522 -14.29 9.44 -10.19
CA ASP A 522 -13.37 9.89 -9.13
C ASP A 522 -11.90 9.55 -9.43
N LEU A 523 -11.62 8.78 -10.49
CA LEU A 523 -10.32 8.20 -10.81
C LEU A 523 -9.34 9.24 -11.41
N ASP A 524 -8.08 9.24 -10.98
CA ASP A 524 -7.04 10.12 -11.51
C ASP A 524 -6.87 9.95 -13.03
N SER A 525 -6.84 11.08 -13.76
CA SER A 525 -6.79 11.10 -15.23
C SER A 525 -5.56 10.38 -15.81
N ALA A 526 -4.42 10.38 -15.10
CA ALA A 526 -3.23 9.64 -15.55
C ALA A 526 -3.35 8.12 -15.35
N VAL A 527 -4.29 7.65 -14.54
CA VAL A 527 -4.66 6.22 -14.46
C VAL A 527 -5.61 5.87 -15.60
N ALA A 528 -6.61 6.73 -15.87
CA ALA A 528 -7.58 6.57 -16.96
C ALA A 528 -6.88 6.43 -18.33
N ASP A 529 -5.88 7.26 -18.61
CA ASP A 529 -5.05 7.24 -19.83
C ASP A 529 -4.33 5.89 -20.09
N ARG A 530 -4.15 5.07 -19.05
CA ARG A 530 -3.39 3.80 -19.11
C ARG A 530 -4.27 2.55 -19.16
N ILE A 531 -5.58 2.74 -19.28
CA ILE A 531 -6.58 1.69 -19.37
C ILE A 531 -6.95 1.52 -20.84
N ASP A 532 -6.62 0.36 -21.41
CA ASP A 532 -6.92 0.04 -22.81
C ASP A 532 -8.36 -0.42 -23.02
N GLU A 533 -8.98 -1.03 -21.99
CA GLU A 533 -10.31 -1.66 -22.08
C GLU A 533 -11.18 -1.27 -20.87
N VAL A 534 -12.37 -0.75 -21.14
CA VAL A 534 -13.32 -0.29 -20.11
C VAL A 534 -14.58 -1.18 -20.15
N LEU A 535 -14.92 -1.80 -19.02
CA LEU A 535 -16.02 -2.75 -18.89
C LEU A 535 -17.03 -2.30 -17.83
N GLU A 536 -18.27 -2.07 -18.27
CA GLU A 536 -19.39 -1.78 -17.40
C GLU A 536 -20.05 -3.05 -16.87
N PHE A 537 -20.30 -3.08 -15.57
CA PHE A 537 -21.04 -4.13 -14.87
C PHE A 537 -22.37 -3.56 -14.37
N PRO A 538 -23.43 -3.55 -15.21
CA PRO A 538 -24.76 -3.06 -14.82
C PRO A 538 -25.41 -3.98 -13.77
N LEU A 539 -26.54 -3.53 -13.23
CA LEU A 539 -27.42 -4.39 -12.44
C LEU A 539 -28.03 -5.50 -13.33
N PRO A 540 -28.28 -6.71 -12.79
CA PRO A 540 -28.85 -7.81 -13.56
C PRO A 540 -30.29 -7.51 -14.02
N GLY A 541 -30.58 -7.79 -15.29
CA GLY A 541 -31.93 -7.81 -15.84
C GLY A 541 -32.74 -9.01 -15.34
N GLU A 542 -34.02 -9.08 -15.69
CA GLU A 542 -34.93 -10.10 -15.15
C GLU A 542 -34.45 -11.54 -15.42
N ASP A 543 -34.00 -11.82 -16.66
CA ASP A 543 -33.43 -13.11 -17.05
C ASP A 543 -32.16 -13.47 -16.26
N GLU A 544 -31.28 -12.51 -15.98
CA GLU A 544 -30.11 -12.75 -15.12
C GLU A 544 -30.53 -12.97 -13.66
N ARG A 545 -31.51 -12.21 -13.15
CA ARG A 545 -32.02 -12.38 -11.78
C ARG A 545 -32.66 -13.76 -11.58
N PHE A 546 -33.45 -14.24 -12.54
CA PHE A 546 -34.01 -15.59 -12.55
C PHE A 546 -32.90 -16.66 -12.50
N LYS A 547 -31.89 -16.55 -13.36
CA LYS A 547 -30.73 -17.47 -13.37
C LYS A 547 -29.95 -17.41 -12.05
N LEU A 548 -29.77 -16.22 -11.45
CA LEU A 548 -29.07 -16.02 -10.18
C LEU A 548 -29.84 -16.63 -9.02
N LEU A 549 -31.17 -16.43 -8.95
CA LEU A 549 -32.05 -17.06 -7.97
C LEU A 549 -31.93 -18.59 -8.05
N LYS A 550 -32.00 -19.17 -9.25
CA LYS A 550 -31.85 -20.61 -9.48
C LYS A 550 -30.46 -21.13 -9.07
N LEU A 551 -29.38 -20.42 -9.44
CA LEU A 551 -28.02 -20.76 -9.04
C LEU A 551 -27.82 -20.74 -7.52
N TYR A 552 -28.35 -19.74 -6.81
CA TYR A 552 -28.22 -19.64 -5.36
C TYR A 552 -29.16 -20.59 -4.61
N LEU A 553 -30.34 -20.90 -5.15
CA LEU A 553 -31.22 -21.97 -4.69
C LEU A 553 -30.48 -23.32 -4.72
N ASP A 554 -29.87 -23.67 -5.85
CA ASP A 554 -29.10 -24.90 -5.98
C ASP A 554 -27.91 -24.93 -5.01
N LYS A 555 -27.18 -23.82 -4.90
CA LYS A 555 -25.97 -23.70 -4.08
C LYS A 555 -26.21 -23.71 -2.57
N TYR A 556 -27.27 -23.04 -2.10
CA TYR A 556 -27.56 -22.91 -0.67
C TYR A 556 -28.59 -23.91 -0.15
N ILE A 557 -29.45 -24.46 -1.00
CA ILE A 557 -30.56 -25.31 -0.57
C ILE A 557 -30.38 -26.74 -1.07
N ALA A 558 -30.26 -26.96 -2.40
CA ALA A 558 -30.10 -28.32 -2.94
C ALA A 558 -28.75 -28.96 -2.57
N GLN A 559 -27.65 -28.19 -2.55
CA GLN A 559 -26.30 -28.70 -2.27
C GLN A 559 -25.92 -28.70 -0.78
N ALA A 560 -26.73 -28.12 0.11
CA ALA A 560 -26.42 -28.05 1.55
C ALA A 560 -26.28 -29.43 2.21
N GLY A 561 -26.99 -30.45 1.69
CA GLY A 561 -26.95 -31.82 2.21
C GLY A 561 -26.01 -32.80 1.47
N SER A 562 -25.33 -32.40 0.38
CA SER A 562 -24.64 -33.34 -0.53
C SER A 562 -23.11 -33.34 -0.43
N ARG A 563 -22.51 -32.50 0.43
CA ARG A 563 -21.06 -32.51 0.69
C ARG A 563 -20.63 -33.80 1.38
N LYS A 564 -20.04 -34.73 0.62
CA LYS A 564 -19.36 -35.92 1.15
C LYS A 564 -18.34 -35.49 2.24
N PRO A 565 -18.48 -35.94 3.50
CA PRO A 565 -17.50 -35.63 4.52
C PRO A 565 -16.16 -36.31 4.22
N GLY A 566 -15.06 -35.62 4.50
CA GLY A 566 -13.73 -36.23 4.45
C GLY A 566 -13.58 -37.30 5.54
N LEU A 567 -12.72 -38.30 5.30
CA LEU A 567 -12.58 -39.50 6.15
C LEU A 567 -12.40 -39.20 7.67
N LEU A 568 -11.77 -38.07 8.01
CA LEU A 568 -11.49 -37.64 9.38
C LEU A 568 -12.57 -36.74 10.00
N GLN A 569 -13.60 -36.34 9.25
CA GLN A 569 -14.62 -35.38 9.70
C GLN A 569 -15.87 -36.05 10.28
N ASN A 570 -16.02 -37.37 10.14
CA ASN A 570 -17.16 -38.14 10.63
C ASN A 570 -17.21 -38.31 12.17
N LEU A 571 -16.12 -38.03 12.89
CA LEU A 571 -16.01 -38.25 14.33
C LEU A 571 -16.59 -37.11 15.20
N PHE A 572 -16.85 -35.92 14.64
CA PHE A 572 -17.14 -34.71 15.44
C PHE A 572 -18.18 -33.75 14.83
N LYS A 573 -19.23 -34.24 14.14
CA LYS A 573 -20.30 -33.37 13.62
C LYS A 573 -21.71 -33.91 13.83
N LYS A 574 -22.60 -33.03 14.34
CA LYS A 574 -24.06 -33.14 14.12
C LYS A 574 -24.33 -33.23 12.63
N GLN A 575 -25.17 -34.18 12.22
CA GLN A 575 -25.69 -34.23 10.86
C GLN A 575 -26.49 -32.95 10.59
N GLN A 576 -26.18 -32.27 9.48
CA GLN A 576 -26.99 -31.14 9.03
C GLN A 576 -28.28 -31.70 8.43
N GLN A 577 -29.43 -31.24 8.93
CA GLN A 577 -30.72 -31.63 8.36
C GLN A 577 -30.78 -31.21 6.88
N LYS A 578 -31.18 -32.16 6.04
CA LYS A 578 -31.36 -31.93 4.60
C LYS A 578 -32.64 -31.13 4.40
N ILE A 579 -32.55 -30.01 3.69
CA ILE A 579 -33.73 -29.23 3.33
C ILE A 579 -34.55 -29.99 2.28
N GLU A 580 -35.86 -30.10 2.49
CA GLU A 580 -36.80 -30.55 1.48
C GLU A 580 -37.37 -29.34 0.72
N ILE A 581 -37.44 -29.42 -0.61
CA ILE A 581 -38.09 -28.40 -1.44
C ILE A 581 -39.42 -28.97 -1.93
N LYS A 582 -40.54 -28.29 -1.64
CA LYS A 582 -41.87 -28.71 -2.05
C LYS A 582 -42.53 -27.61 -2.89
N GLY A 583 -43.11 -27.99 -4.02
CA GLY A 583 -43.93 -27.10 -4.87
C GLY A 583 -43.24 -25.88 -5.50
N LEU A 584 -41.93 -25.67 -5.33
CA LEU A 584 -41.22 -24.52 -5.89
C LEU A 584 -40.95 -24.72 -7.39
N THR A 585 -41.75 -24.08 -8.24
CA THR A 585 -41.63 -24.11 -9.70
C THR A 585 -40.75 -22.97 -10.23
N ASP A 586 -40.27 -23.12 -11.48
CA ASP A 586 -39.54 -22.05 -12.18
C ASP A 586 -40.39 -20.78 -12.33
N ASP A 587 -41.73 -20.88 -12.37
CA ASP A 587 -42.62 -19.71 -12.45
C ASP A 587 -42.60 -18.85 -11.18
N ILE A 588 -42.50 -19.48 -10.00
CA ILE A 588 -42.35 -18.76 -8.72
C ILE A 588 -40.98 -18.05 -8.66
N LEU A 589 -39.94 -18.67 -9.23
CA LEU A 589 -38.63 -18.04 -9.36
C LEU A 589 -38.65 -16.86 -10.36
N ARG A 590 -39.47 -16.91 -11.42
CA ARG A 590 -39.70 -15.76 -12.32
C ARG A 590 -40.49 -14.66 -11.64
N GLU A 591 -41.55 -14.97 -10.88
CA GLU A 591 -42.30 -14.01 -10.06
C GLU A 591 -41.35 -13.25 -9.12
N ALA A 592 -40.44 -13.97 -8.44
CA ALA A 592 -39.42 -13.37 -7.59
C ALA A 592 -38.36 -12.59 -8.38
N ALA A 593 -37.99 -13.01 -9.59
CA ALA A 593 -37.07 -12.28 -10.47
C ALA A 593 -37.66 -10.93 -10.91
N ALA A 594 -38.96 -10.88 -11.24
CA ALA A 594 -39.67 -9.65 -11.53
C ALA A 594 -39.71 -8.72 -10.30
N LYS A 595 -40.11 -9.24 -9.13
CA LYS A 595 -40.18 -8.49 -7.86
C LYS A 595 -38.83 -7.94 -7.35
N THR A 596 -37.71 -8.57 -7.70
CA THR A 596 -36.35 -8.19 -7.26
C THR A 596 -35.65 -7.17 -8.17
N GLU A 597 -36.41 -6.31 -8.85
CA GLU A 597 -35.85 -5.25 -9.68
C GLU A 597 -34.88 -4.34 -8.90
N GLY A 598 -33.73 -4.04 -9.50
CA GLY A 598 -32.67 -3.22 -8.89
C GLY A 598 -31.74 -3.98 -7.93
N PHE A 599 -32.00 -5.25 -7.62
CA PHE A 599 -31.10 -6.04 -6.77
C PHE A 599 -29.77 -6.34 -7.47
N SER A 600 -28.65 -6.11 -6.78
CA SER A 600 -27.35 -6.64 -7.19
C SER A 600 -27.24 -8.16 -6.98
N GLY A 601 -26.34 -8.84 -7.69
CA GLY A 601 -26.12 -10.29 -7.51
C GLY A 601 -25.78 -10.68 -6.07
N ARG A 602 -25.05 -9.81 -5.34
CA ARG A 602 -24.77 -9.96 -3.90
C ARG A 602 -26.02 -9.83 -3.02
N GLU A 603 -27.00 -9.02 -3.40
CA GLU A 603 -28.28 -8.93 -2.68
C GLU A 603 -29.15 -10.15 -2.94
N ILE A 604 -29.16 -10.69 -4.17
CA ILE A 604 -29.84 -11.95 -4.50
C ILE A 604 -29.21 -13.13 -3.74
N ALA A 605 -27.88 -13.14 -3.57
CA ALA A 605 -27.20 -14.11 -2.72
C ALA A 605 -27.63 -13.99 -1.24
N LYS A 606 -27.72 -12.76 -0.69
CA LYS A 606 -28.21 -12.50 0.68
C LYS A 606 -29.69 -12.85 0.85
N LEU A 607 -30.50 -12.64 -0.17
CA LEU A 607 -31.91 -13.03 -0.23
C LEU A 607 -32.05 -14.55 -0.11
N MET A 608 -31.32 -15.33 -0.92
CA MET A 608 -31.36 -16.79 -0.81
C MET A 608 -30.72 -17.35 0.47
N ALA A 609 -29.71 -16.68 1.04
CA ALA A 609 -29.23 -16.99 2.38
C ALA A 609 -30.29 -16.71 3.47
N SER A 610 -31.14 -15.68 3.27
CA SER A 610 -32.27 -15.39 4.16
C SER A 610 -33.37 -16.44 4.03
N VAL A 611 -33.66 -16.92 2.81
CA VAL A 611 -34.56 -18.07 2.58
C VAL A 611 -34.02 -19.32 3.27
N GLN A 612 -32.73 -19.63 3.13
CA GLN A 612 -32.11 -20.76 3.82
C GLN A 612 -32.23 -20.65 5.35
N ALA A 613 -32.02 -19.45 5.91
CA ALA A 613 -32.19 -19.20 7.34
C ALA A 613 -33.65 -19.35 7.81
N ALA A 614 -34.62 -18.87 7.03
CA ALA A 614 -36.04 -19.05 7.32
C ALA A 614 -36.46 -20.53 7.29
N VAL A 615 -35.93 -21.31 6.34
CA VAL A 615 -36.17 -22.76 6.29
C VAL A 615 -35.58 -23.47 7.51
N TYR A 616 -34.37 -23.15 7.95
CA TYR A 616 -33.81 -23.71 9.19
C TYR A 616 -34.51 -23.22 10.46
N GLY A 617 -35.24 -22.10 10.40
CA GLY A 617 -36.13 -21.64 11.46
C GLY A 617 -37.51 -22.32 11.45
N SER A 618 -37.89 -22.99 10.35
CA SER A 618 -39.14 -23.75 10.26
C SER A 618 -39.02 -25.12 10.94
N GLU A 619 -40.08 -25.55 11.61
CA GLU A 619 -40.11 -26.80 12.39
C GLU A 619 -39.71 -28.05 11.59
N ASN A 620 -40.02 -28.06 10.29
CA ASN A 620 -39.83 -29.22 9.42
C ASN A 620 -38.64 -29.09 8.44
N CYS A 621 -37.90 -27.97 8.44
CA CYS A 621 -36.85 -27.69 7.44
C CYS A 621 -37.31 -27.86 5.97
N VAL A 622 -38.55 -27.44 5.69
CA VAL A 622 -39.18 -27.50 4.36
C VAL A 622 -39.19 -26.11 3.74
N LEU A 623 -38.81 -26.01 2.46
CA LEU A 623 -39.05 -24.84 1.62
C LEU A 623 -40.34 -25.03 0.83
N ASP A 624 -41.42 -24.40 1.32
CA ASP A 624 -42.71 -24.29 0.65
C ASP A 624 -42.83 -22.95 -0.13
N PRO A 625 -43.73 -22.85 -1.14
CA PRO A 625 -43.88 -21.63 -1.95
C PRO A 625 -44.35 -20.39 -1.18
N SER A 626 -45.10 -20.59 -0.09
CA SER A 626 -45.56 -19.53 0.80
C SER A 626 -44.38 -18.88 1.52
N LEU A 627 -43.57 -19.69 2.20
CA LEU A 627 -42.36 -19.24 2.92
C LEU A 627 -41.36 -18.56 1.97
N PHE A 628 -41.20 -19.08 0.75
CA PHE A 628 -40.36 -18.45 -0.27
C PHE A 628 -40.86 -17.04 -0.63
N ARG A 629 -42.16 -16.89 -0.93
CA ARG A 629 -42.75 -15.58 -1.27
C ARG A 629 -42.68 -14.60 -0.11
N GLU A 630 -42.98 -15.02 1.10
CA GLU A 630 -42.92 -14.20 2.31
C GLU A 630 -41.52 -13.58 2.50
N VAL A 631 -40.47 -14.39 2.41
CA VAL A 631 -39.08 -13.92 2.52
C VAL A 631 -38.70 -12.99 1.36
N VAL A 632 -39.16 -13.27 0.14
CA VAL A 632 -38.94 -12.39 -1.03
C VAL A 632 -39.61 -11.04 -0.83
N ASP A 633 -40.90 -11.01 -0.50
CA ASP A 633 -41.68 -9.77 -0.36
C ASP A 633 -41.13 -8.91 0.79
N TYR A 634 -40.79 -9.52 1.94
CA TYR A 634 -40.13 -8.83 3.05
C TYR A 634 -38.77 -8.22 2.66
N LYS A 635 -37.93 -8.95 1.92
CA LYS A 635 -36.61 -8.45 1.50
C LYS A 635 -36.67 -7.42 0.38
N VAL A 636 -37.67 -7.49 -0.49
CA VAL A 636 -37.95 -6.44 -1.49
C VAL A 636 -38.36 -5.15 -0.79
N ALA A 637 -39.25 -5.22 0.21
CA ALA A 637 -39.61 -4.06 1.04
C ALA A 637 -38.39 -3.46 1.77
N GLU A 638 -37.54 -4.30 2.37
CA GLU A 638 -36.30 -3.86 3.04
C GLU A 638 -35.34 -3.15 2.06
N HIS A 639 -35.15 -3.68 0.84
CA HIS A 639 -34.32 -3.05 -0.19
C HIS A 639 -34.89 -1.71 -0.65
N GLN A 640 -36.21 -1.61 -0.88
CA GLN A 640 -36.86 -0.34 -1.23
C GLN A 640 -36.71 0.71 -0.12
N GLN A 641 -36.87 0.33 1.15
CA GLN A 641 -36.66 1.23 2.28
C GLN A 641 -35.21 1.72 2.37
N ARG A 642 -34.23 0.82 2.20
CA ARG A 642 -32.80 1.19 2.15
C ARG A 642 -32.48 2.14 1.00
N ARG A 643 -33.06 1.93 -0.18
CA ARG A 643 -32.90 2.85 -1.33
C ARG A 643 -33.51 4.23 -1.07
N LYS A 644 -34.67 4.31 -0.41
CA LYS A 644 -35.28 5.59 -0.01
C LYS A 644 -34.39 6.35 0.97
N LEU A 645 -33.84 5.67 1.98
CA LEU A 645 -32.90 6.27 2.93
C LEU A 645 -31.63 6.76 2.23
N ALA A 646 -31.00 5.94 1.40
CA ALA A 646 -29.78 6.31 0.67
C ALA A 646 -29.98 7.40 -0.41
N GLY A 647 -31.21 7.60 -0.89
CA GLY A 647 -31.56 8.66 -1.84
C GLY A 647 -31.90 9.99 -1.17
N ALA A 648 -32.38 9.98 0.08
CA ALA A 648 -32.76 11.19 0.80
C ALA A 648 -31.57 12.11 1.14
N ASP A 649 -30.36 11.55 1.25
CA ASP A 649 -29.12 12.30 1.49
C ASP A 649 -28.55 12.96 0.21
N GLY A 650 -29.20 12.79 -0.96
CA GLY A 650 -28.67 13.22 -2.26
C GLY A 650 -29.22 14.53 -2.83
N ASP A 651 -30.37 15.02 -2.33
CA ASP A 651 -31.10 16.19 -2.85
C ASP A 651 -30.93 17.45 -1.96
N GLY A 652 -29.88 17.46 -1.12
CA GLY A 652 -29.68 18.45 -0.06
C GLY A 652 -28.22 18.91 0.13
N ALA A 653 -27.47 19.11 -0.96
CA ALA A 653 -26.12 19.69 -0.95
C ALA A 653 -25.83 20.51 -2.22
#